data_AF-A0AAU9DIZ0-F1
#
_entry.id   AF-A0AAU9DIZ0-F1
#
_cell.length_a   1.000
_cell.length_b   1.000
_cell.length_c   1.000
_cell.angle_alpha   90.00
_cell.angle_beta   90.00
_cell.angle_gamma   90.00
#
_symmetry.space_group_name_H-M   'P 1'
#
loop_
_entity.id
_entity.type
_entity.pdbx_description
1 polymer ?
#
loop_
_entity_poly.entity_id
_entity_poly.type
_entity_poly.pdbx_seq_one_letter_code
_entity_poly.pdbx_strand_id
1 'polypeptide(L)'
;MKNLLSIFLCALLCVAACNSPKEVGFYKVITSPNQARNGLPFTVSQVIIEGNETVLELRYEARHRKNIEHYLKKTHLEPQGIIGEPMKFSKVTFFESTGPEITKRTCLAHYDRIPDGTQFINLIHETYRKKTRNIDLRIEDFPEGFPKVLAGKWYATDDDANLTFCFLPEKVLYDGEIWDYGEIEKGWLNTKISLKGNERNINLSVNTKGKDSVSIGVNGESTSKYKRYHFPKVNTEDPYEVNILPKADTAVYAGYIKGYRPDLGPKSGMVHLNDFLGGHSLPYRYKVKEDGSFRVKLAIHHPISAIVRMGQGTRYYSHVFLEPGKTTFQLFEKERQEFMGPTARVNKEIQLYKEVTKPFGSINYHRDFSKKEIINYTAEEYKQYCYGQWEKALKIFKKYAFSEKVSPKGKQILSAGINFNALYCMLEVESFKRDVLSEFREFDKSKYPDLKPGNDYYDFLTTDILNDLDGLLSVNSAYSIFINRLSFCHWTKSKVNSMSHDFANALRTLEKVEKTGRLSPIEAELLQYDRDKGAPFREYEAFRRKNRKEIIDFMMRHEKHVNKFWEIDTGTNAGVVSEALLLDFVNQRIKNKSKADRELLRQLSPELIERDKDFTDRFGPTITKIYDKHSVESNLLFKEIVKLNTLDSLRDHHYNGEATFAFDLIKLNNLLSVKYINTIGKGDKRIDLLKEHLNVPVFREYLEMFIAEQYKYHLQREKSVAKKKAVHDADTILAEMIRPLEGKVVLVDFWNTWCGPCLDMHQKLKPLKKDMEGKDVEFLYIADVSSPLKSWRTFADGMKGKHHRVSKEEWQALKAKFEISGIPHLALIGKDGRIINPKIDWIHTVKTWKGFKAMIDKELANEPL
;
A
#
# COMPACT_ATOMS: atom_id res chain seq x y z
N MET A 1 -58.07 -38.99 -0.18
CA MET A 1 -57.69 -39.53 1.15
C MET A 1 -56.18 -39.68 1.36
N LYS A 2 -55.36 -40.12 0.37
CA LYS A 2 -53.89 -40.21 0.53
C LYS A 2 -53.14 -38.88 0.69
N ASN A 3 -53.67 -37.75 0.20
CA ASN A 3 -53.04 -36.41 0.36
C ASN A 3 -53.26 -35.77 1.74
N LEU A 4 -54.24 -36.23 2.52
CA LEU A 4 -54.45 -35.77 3.89
C LEU A 4 -53.47 -36.46 4.85
N LEU A 5 -53.05 -37.70 4.57
CA LEU A 5 -52.11 -38.45 5.41
C LEU A 5 -50.71 -37.84 5.47
N SER A 6 -50.21 -37.27 4.36
CA SER A 6 -48.86 -36.67 4.31
C SER A 6 -48.77 -35.32 5.02
N ILE A 7 -49.86 -34.54 5.01
CA ILE A 7 -49.97 -33.29 5.77
C ILE A 7 -50.25 -33.60 7.25
N PHE A 8 -51.01 -34.65 7.54
CA PHE A 8 -51.20 -35.14 8.90
C PHE A 8 -49.91 -35.72 9.51
N LEU A 9 -49.01 -36.37 8.75
CA LEU A 9 -47.73 -36.87 9.31
C LEU A 9 -46.79 -35.73 9.73
N CYS A 10 -46.69 -34.65 8.94
CA CYS A 10 -45.92 -33.46 9.33
C CYS A 10 -46.54 -32.71 10.53
N ALA A 11 -47.87 -32.73 10.67
CA ALA A 11 -48.57 -32.13 11.80
C ALA A 11 -48.54 -33.01 13.07
N LEU A 12 -48.63 -34.35 12.93
CA LEU A 12 -48.53 -35.32 14.01
C LEU A 12 -47.13 -35.39 14.62
N LEU A 13 -46.07 -35.20 13.81
CA LEU A 13 -44.69 -35.05 14.33
C LEU A 13 -44.50 -33.78 15.16
N CYS A 14 -45.29 -32.73 14.93
CA CYS A 14 -45.30 -31.52 15.77
C CYS A 14 -46.18 -31.64 17.02
N VAL A 15 -47.24 -32.46 17.01
CA VAL A 15 -48.20 -32.57 18.14
C VAL A 15 -47.85 -33.71 19.11
N ALA A 16 -47.24 -34.80 18.64
CA ALA A 16 -46.80 -35.91 19.51
C ALA A 16 -45.62 -35.52 20.45
N ALA A 17 -44.95 -34.39 20.20
CA ALA A 17 -43.85 -33.88 21.01
C ALA A 17 -44.29 -33.24 22.36
N CYS A 18 -45.60 -33.14 22.63
CA CYS A 18 -46.10 -32.59 23.89
C CYS A 18 -46.43 -33.64 24.97
N ASN A 19 -46.35 -34.95 24.69
CA ASN A 19 -46.62 -35.97 25.71
C ASN A 19 -45.63 -37.15 25.65
N SER A 20 -44.76 -37.21 26.68
CA SER A 20 -43.80 -38.26 27.07
C SER A 20 -42.39 -38.27 26.44
N PRO A 21 -41.32 -38.57 27.21
CA PRO A 21 -39.93 -38.31 26.83
C PRO A 21 -39.27 -39.56 26.23
N LYS A 22 -38.99 -39.54 24.93
CA LYS A 22 -37.91 -40.33 24.31
C LYS A 22 -37.22 -39.50 23.22
N GLU A 23 -35.90 -39.54 23.25
CA GLU A 23 -34.92 -38.71 22.56
C GLU A 23 -35.15 -38.59 21.03
N VAL A 24 -35.71 -37.47 20.59
CA VAL A 24 -35.57 -37.00 19.20
C VAL A 24 -34.93 -35.61 19.24
N GLY A 25 -33.62 -35.55 19.01
CA GLY A 25 -32.87 -34.30 18.94
C GLY A 25 -33.09 -33.62 17.59
N PHE A 26 -34.02 -32.66 17.52
CA PHE A 26 -34.19 -31.83 16.32
C PHE A 26 -33.15 -30.72 16.28
N TYR A 27 -32.09 -30.89 15.49
CA TYR A 27 -31.14 -29.81 15.19
C TYR A 27 -31.68 -29.00 14.00
N LYS A 28 -32.14 -27.77 14.24
CA LYS A 28 -32.43 -26.83 13.15
C LYS A 28 -31.10 -26.34 12.59
N VAL A 29 -30.67 -26.87 11.46
CA VAL A 29 -29.43 -26.43 10.82
C VAL A 29 -29.48 -24.98 10.40
N ILE A 30 -28.57 -24.21 10.97
CA ILE A 30 -28.16 -22.93 10.46
C ILE A 30 -27.32 -23.20 9.23
N THR A 31 -27.96 -23.07 8.07
CA THR A 31 -27.20 -23.04 6.81
C THR A 31 -26.13 -21.95 6.90
N SER A 32 -24.86 -22.36 6.90
CA SER A 32 -23.80 -21.56 6.32
C SER A 32 -23.70 -21.98 4.84
N PRO A 33 -24.32 -21.27 3.89
CA PRO A 33 -24.28 -21.52 2.45
C PRO A 33 -22.93 -21.12 1.84
N ASN A 34 -21.83 -21.16 2.63
CA ASN A 34 -20.48 -20.72 2.25
C ASN A 34 -19.80 -21.67 1.25
N GLN A 35 -20.49 -22.11 0.20
CA GLN A 35 -20.00 -23.20 -0.64
C GLN A 35 -20.36 -23.06 -2.12
N ALA A 36 -20.57 -21.84 -2.58
CA ALA A 36 -20.53 -21.54 -4.01
C ALA A 36 -19.07 -21.64 -4.51
N ARG A 37 -18.58 -22.86 -4.82
CA ARG A 37 -17.53 -23.18 -5.83
C ARG A 37 -16.91 -24.59 -5.81
N ASN A 38 -17.47 -25.59 -5.14
CA ASN A 38 -16.83 -26.92 -5.05
C ASN A 38 -17.48 -28.05 -5.87
N GLY A 39 -18.05 -27.78 -7.05
CA GLY A 39 -18.34 -28.81 -8.07
C GLY A 39 -19.29 -29.95 -7.71
N LEU A 40 -19.91 -29.94 -6.52
CA LEU A 40 -20.95 -30.91 -6.11
C LEU A 40 -22.32 -30.46 -6.65
N PRO A 41 -23.16 -31.37 -7.17
CA PRO A 41 -24.38 -31.02 -7.90
C PRO A 41 -25.59 -30.65 -7.01
N PHE A 42 -25.38 -30.40 -5.72
CA PHE A 42 -26.42 -30.13 -4.72
C PHE A 42 -25.96 -29.15 -3.64
N THR A 43 -26.89 -28.66 -2.82
CA THR A 43 -26.62 -27.85 -1.62
C THR A 43 -27.32 -28.46 -0.41
N VAL A 44 -26.64 -28.54 0.74
CA VAL A 44 -27.26 -28.97 2.01
C VAL A 44 -28.14 -27.84 2.54
N SER A 45 -29.43 -28.11 2.74
CA SER A 45 -30.42 -27.18 3.31
C SER A 45 -30.71 -27.46 4.79
N GLN A 46 -30.62 -28.71 5.23
CA GLN A 46 -30.85 -29.09 6.63
C GLN A 46 -30.05 -30.34 7.01
N VAL A 47 -29.76 -30.52 8.30
CA VAL A 47 -29.27 -31.77 8.92
C VAL A 47 -30.25 -32.12 10.02
N ILE A 48 -30.64 -33.38 10.09
CA ILE A 48 -31.59 -33.93 11.06
C ILE A 48 -30.89 -35.12 11.71
N ILE A 49 -30.96 -35.23 13.04
CA ILE A 49 -30.47 -36.40 13.77
C ILE A 49 -31.70 -37.19 14.23
N GLU A 50 -31.93 -38.34 13.61
CA GLU A 50 -33.12 -39.17 13.83
C GLU A 50 -32.68 -40.58 14.24
N GLY A 51 -32.97 -40.99 15.47
CA GLY A 51 -32.61 -42.33 15.96
C GLY A 51 -31.11 -42.61 15.78
N ASN A 52 -30.73 -43.60 14.97
CA ASN A 52 -29.34 -43.96 14.71
C ASN A 52 -28.79 -43.41 13.38
N GLU A 53 -29.40 -42.37 12.81
CA GLU A 53 -28.97 -41.80 11.52
C GLU A 53 -28.77 -40.27 11.59
N THR A 54 -27.90 -39.78 10.71
CA THR A 54 -27.78 -38.35 10.35
C THR A 54 -28.35 -38.15 8.95
N VAL A 55 -29.35 -37.29 8.80
CA VAL A 55 -30.06 -37.06 7.54
C VAL A 55 -29.80 -35.66 7.03
N LEU A 56 -29.21 -35.52 5.85
CA LEU A 56 -29.01 -34.25 5.15
C LEU A 56 -30.16 -34.00 4.17
N GLU A 57 -30.90 -32.91 4.33
CA GLU A 57 -31.77 -32.39 3.27
C GLU A 57 -30.91 -31.69 2.22
N LEU A 58 -31.03 -32.12 0.96
CA LEU A 58 -30.25 -31.62 -0.17
C LEU A 58 -31.16 -31.00 -1.22
N ARG A 59 -30.83 -29.79 -1.69
CA ARG A 59 -31.45 -29.14 -2.85
C ARG A 59 -30.57 -29.25 -4.09
N TYR A 60 -31.16 -29.53 -5.25
CA TYR A 60 -30.43 -29.76 -6.50
C TYR A 60 -31.24 -29.35 -7.74
N GLU A 61 -30.59 -29.16 -8.89
CA GLU A 61 -31.31 -28.90 -10.15
C GLU A 61 -31.77 -30.20 -10.81
N ALA A 62 -32.96 -30.21 -11.42
CA ALA A 62 -33.57 -31.42 -11.98
C ALA A 62 -32.64 -32.24 -12.89
N ARG A 63 -31.80 -31.57 -13.71
CA ARG A 63 -30.80 -32.20 -14.60
C ARG A 63 -29.76 -33.06 -13.87
N HIS A 64 -29.56 -32.84 -12.58
CA HIS A 64 -28.57 -33.57 -11.77
C HIS A 64 -29.12 -34.79 -11.06
N ARG A 65 -30.43 -35.08 -11.13
CA ARG A 65 -31.08 -36.19 -10.39
C ARG A 65 -30.34 -37.52 -10.53
N LYS A 66 -30.01 -37.91 -11.77
CA LYS A 66 -29.35 -39.20 -12.08
C LYS A 66 -27.94 -39.33 -11.48
N ASN A 67 -27.28 -38.21 -11.20
CA ASN A 67 -25.89 -38.21 -10.74
C ASN A 67 -25.77 -38.10 -9.21
N ILE A 68 -26.79 -37.57 -8.53
CA ILE A 68 -26.71 -37.27 -7.08
C ILE A 68 -26.39 -38.50 -6.24
N GLU A 69 -27.08 -39.61 -6.48
CA GLU A 69 -26.82 -40.84 -5.74
C GLU A 69 -25.39 -41.34 -5.96
N HIS A 70 -24.87 -41.25 -7.19
CA HIS A 70 -23.49 -41.61 -7.50
C HIS A 70 -22.48 -40.74 -6.74
N TYR A 71 -22.75 -39.43 -6.62
CA TYR A 71 -21.92 -38.52 -5.84
C TYR A 71 -21.98 -38.85 -4.35
N LEU A 72 -23.17 -39.11 -3.80
CA LEU A 72 -23.35 -39.36 -2.36
C LEU A 72 -22.71 -40.69 -1.90
N LYS A 73 -22.72 -41.73 -2.76
CA LYS A 73 -22.04 -42.99 -2.48
C LYS A 73 -20.53 -42.86 -2.25
N LYS A 74 -19.91 -41.78 -2.72
CA LYS A 74 -18.48 -41.46 -2.55
C LYS A 74 -18.26 -40.39 -1.51
N THR A 75 -19.24 -40.15 -0.64
CA THR A 75 -19.15 -39.15 0.43
C THR A 75 -19.31 -39.76 1.82
N HIS A 76 -18.62 -39.16 2.78
CA HIS A 76 -18.76 -39.46 4.20
C HIS A 76 -18.78 -38.16 5.01
N LEU A 77 -19.33 -38.24 6.22
CA LEU A 77 -19.30 -37.16 7.19
C LEU A 77 -18.17 -37.39 8.20
N GLU A 78 -17.34 -36.39 8.41
CA GLU A 78 -16.29 -36.42 9.41
C GLU A 78 -16.58 -35.34 10.47
N PRO A 79 -16.96 -35.73 11.71
CA PRO A 79 -17.11 -34.80 12.83
C PRO A 79 -15.76 -34.13 13.15
N GLN A 80 -15.74 -32.80 13.31
CA GLN A 80 -14.50 -32.13 13.70
C GLN A 80 -14.36 -32.03 15.21
N GLY A 81 -13.12 -32.23 15.70
CA GLY A 81 -12.77 -32.15 17.12
C GLY A 81 -13.09 -33.42 17.93
N ILE A 82 -13.61 -34.46 17.27
CA ILE A 82 -13.92 -35.75 17.87
C ILE A 82 -13.13 -36.82 17.10
N ILE A 83 -12.35 -37.65 17.80
CA ILE A 83 -11.60 -38.75 17.19
C ILE A 83 -12.57 -39.92 16.98
N GLY A 84 -12.74 -40.36 15.73
CA GLY A 84 -13.63 -41.49 15.41
C GLY A 84 -13.62 -41.84 13.91
N GLU A 85 -14.31 -42.93 13.54
CA GLU A 85 -14.50 -43.28 12.13
C GLU A 85 -15.41 -42.26 11.41
N PRO A 86 -15.27 -42.04 10.10
CA PRO A 86 -16.20 -41.23 9.33
C PRO A 86 -17.59 -41.89 9.22
N MET A 87 -18.65 -41.09 9.27
CA MET A 87 -20.03 -41.56 9.08
C MET A 87 -20.26 -41.83 7.61
N LYS A 88 -20.60 -43.07 7.27
CA LYS A 88 -20.76 -43.51 5.88
C LYS A 88 -22.14 -43.13 5.38
N PHE A 89 -22.23 -42.90 4.07
CA PHE A 89 -23.51 -42.71 3.39
C PHE A 89 -24.29 -44.02 3.34
N SER A 90 -25.57 -43.98 3.69
CA SER A 90 -26.44 -45.14 3.77
C SER A 90 -27.43 -45.20 2.59
N LYS A 91 -28.24 -44.15 2.40
CA LYS A 91 -29.29 -44.11 1.35
C LYS A 91 -29.67 -42.69 0.97
N VAL A 92 -30.33 -42.52 -0.17
CA VAL A 92 -30.95 -41.26 -0.58
C VAL A 92 -32.43 -41.45 -0.90
N THR A 93 -33.28 -40.58 -0.36
CA THR A 93 -34.73 -40.57 -0.59
C THR A 93 -35.08 -39.36 -1.47
N PHE A 94 -35.55 -39.61 -2.69
CA PHE A 94 -35.99 -38.56 -3.60
C PHE A 94 -37.48 -38.28 -3.45
N PHE A 95 -37.86 -37.01 -3.40
CA PHE A 95 -39.27 -36.62 -3.41
C PHE A 95 -39.77 -36.38 -4.84
N GLU A 96 -40.98 -36.85 -5.15
CA GLU A 96 -41.69 -36.47 -6.37
C GLU A 96 -42.25 -35.06 -6.23
N SER A 97 -42.07 -34.21 -7.25
CA SER A 97 -42.78 -32.93 -7.28
C SER A 97 -44.05 -33.09 -8.10
N THR A 98 -45.17 -32.63 -7.58
CA THR A 98 -46.38 -32.40 -8.36
C THR A 98 -46.44 -30.90 -8.72
N GLY A 99 -46.09 -30.55 -9.97
CA GLY A 99 -46.20 -29.18 -10.49
C GLY A 99 -45.37 -28.91 -11.76
N PRO A 100 -45.84 -28.14 -12.75
CA PRO A 100 -45.19 -28.03 -14.07
C PRO A 100 -43.87 -27.24 -14.13
N GLU A 101 -43.47 -26.48 -13.11
CA GLU A 101 -42.31 -25.57 -13.23
C GLU A 101 -41.47 -25.43 -11.93
N ILE A 102 -40.78 -26.49 -11.50
CA ILE A 102 -39.74 -26.33 -10.45
C ILE A 102 -38.40 -26.89 -10.95
N THR A 103 -37.50 -25.98 -11.35
CA THR A 103 -36.13 -26.29 -11.76
C THR A 103 -35.26 -26.85 -10.62
N LYS A 104 -35.65 -26.61 -9.36
CA LYS A 104 -35.00 -27.12 -8.13
C LYS A 104 -35.82 -28.24 -7.47
N ARG A 105 -35.14 -29.27 -6.99
CA ARG A 105 -35.69 -30.48 -6.36
C ARG A 105 -35.05 -30.69 -4.98
N THR A 106 -35.68 -31.52 -4.15
CA THR A 106 -35.19 -31.88 -2.81
C THR A 106 -35.04 -33.40 -2.68
N CYS A 107 -34.03 -33.86 -1.96
CA CYS A 107 -33.86 -35.25 -1.53
C CYS A 107 -33.24 -35.30 -0.12
N LEU A 108 -33.40 -36.42 0.57
CA LEU A 108 -32.77 -36.68 1.87
C LEU A 108 -31.64 -37.68 1.70
N ALA A 109 -30.42 -37.34 2.13
CA ALA A 109 -29.27 -38.24 2.15
C ALA A 109 -29.00 -38.67 3.59
N HIS A 110 -29.06 -39.97 3.84
CA HIS A 110 -28.87 -40.58 5.16
C HIS A 110 -27.43 -41.04 5.32
N TYR A 111 -26.88 -40.85 6.51
CA TYR A 111 -25.55 -41.25 6.94
C TYR A 111 -25.63 -41.88 8.34
N ASP A 112 -24.55 -42.55 8.77
CA ASP A 112 -24.42 -43.00 10.17
C ASP A 112 -24.56 -41.80 11.15
N ARG A 113 -25.00 -42.09 12.38
CA ARG A 113 -25.22 -41.07 13.41
C ARG A 113 -23.90 -40.41 13.83
N ILE A 114 -23.79 -39.09 13.65
CA ILE A 114 -22.69 -38.31 14.20
C ILE A 114 -22.68 -38.38 15.74
N PRO A 115 -21.51 -38.29 16.40
CA PRO A 115 -21.43 -38.25 17.85
C PRO A 115 -22.20 -37.05 18.45
N ASP A 116 -22.79 -37.25 19.63
CA ASP A 116 -23.45 -36.16 20.35
C ASP A 116 -22.43 -35.06 20.72
N GLY A 117 -22.88 -33.80 20.74
CA GLY A 117 -22.00 -32.65 20.96
C GLY A 117 -21.16 -32.23 19.75
N THR A 118 -21.29 -32.91 18.59
CA THR A 118 -20.65 -32.48 17.34
C THR A 118 -21.09 -31.08 16.95
N GLN A 119 -20.17 -30.11 16.97
CA GLN A 119 -20.44 -28.73 16.57
C GLN A 119 -20.22 -28.48 15.07
N PHE A 120 -19.40 -29.31 14.41
CA PHE A 120 -19.07 -29.16 12.98
C PHE A 120 -18.89 -30.51 12.31
N ILE A 121 -19.34 -30.62 11.05
CA ILE A 121 -19.14 -31.79 10.19
C ILE A 121 -18.43 -31.37 8.90
N ASN A 122 -17.47 -32.16 8.45
CA ASN A 122 -16.95 -32.15 7.08
C ASN A 122 -17.68 -33.20 6.23
N LEU A 123 -18.43 -32.79 5.22
CA LEU A 123 -18.87 -33.67 4.13
C LEU A 123 -17.73 -33.79 3.11
N ILE A 124 -17.04 -34.93 3.13
CA ILE A 124 -15.87 -35.22 2.31
C ILE A 124 -16.29 -36.12 1.15
N HIS A 125 -15.80 -35.81 -0.06
CA HIS A 125 -15.90 -36.72 -1.20
C HIS A 125 -14.54 -37.42 -1.41
N GLU A 126 -14.54 -38.74 -1.48
CA GLU A 126 -13.34 -39.59 -1.50
C GLU A 126 -12.35 -39.22 -2.61
N THR A 127 -12.84 -39.04 -3.84
CA THR A 127 -12.00 -38.66 -5.00
C THR A 127 -11.51 -37.21 -4.96
N TYR A 128 -12.23 -36.33 -4.26
CA TYR A 128 -11.99 -34.89 -4.29
C TYR A 128 -11.70 -34.37 -2.88
N ARG A 129 -10.71 -34.94 -2.17
CA ARG A 129 -10.29 -34.52 -0.81
C ARG A 129 -10.08 -33.00 -0.65
N LYS A 130 -9.84 -32.25 -1.75
CA LYS A 130 -9.73 -30.77 -1.76
C LYS A 130 -11.09 -30.02 -1.84
N LYS A 131 -12.23 -30.71 -1.96
CA LYS A 131 -13.59 -30.15 -2.15
C LYS A 131 -14.52 -30.41 -0.97
N THR A 132 -13.97 -30.53 0.24
CA THR A 132 -14.73 -30.73 1.49
C THR A 132 -15.78 -29.65 1.71
N ARG A 133 -16.95 -30.05 2.21
CA ARG A 133 -18.05 -29.15 2.58
C ARG A 133 -18.24 -29.15 4.08
N ASN A 134 -18.02 -28.00 4.71
CA ASN A 134 -18.17 -27.88 6.16
C ASN A 134 -19.60 -27.44 6.52
N ILE A 135 -20.23 -28.20 7.41
CA ILE A 135 -21.58 -28.00 7.96
C ILE A 135 -21.40 -27.57 9.42
N ASP A 136 -22.01 -26.45 9.80
CA ASP A 136 -22.02 -25.93 11.17
C ASP A 136 -23.30 -26.42 11.85
N LEU A 137 -23.14 -27.15 12.96
CA LEU A 137 -24.22 -27.74 13.76
C LEU A 137 -24.46 -27.02 15.08
N ARG A 138 -23.68 -25.97 15.40
CA ARG A 138 -23.92 -25.19 16.61
C ARG A 138 -25.37 -24.74 16.63
N ILE A 139 -26.08 -25.02 17.72
CA ILE A 139 -27.44 -24.54 17.90
C ILE A 139 -27.36 -23.05 18.20
N GLU A 140 -28.07 -22.22 17.44
CA GLU A 140 -28.26 -20.79 17.70
C GLU A 140 -29.20 -20.63 18.91
N ASP A 141 -28.72 -21.01 20.10
CA ASP A 141 -29.48 -20.85 21.35
C ASP A 141 -29.12 -19.52 22.02
N PHE A 142 -30.14 -18.69 22.15
CA PHE A 142 -30.06 -17.46 22.92
C PHE A 142 -30.06 -17.76 24.42
N PRO A 143 -29.53 -16.86 25.26
CA PRO A 143 -29.56 -17.02 26.71
C PRO A 143 -30.97 -17.28 27.24
N GLU A 144 -31.06 -17.99 28.37
CA GLU A 144 -32.34 -18.26 29.01
C GLU A 144 -33.10 -16.95 29.30
N GLY A 145 -34.42 -16.96 29.05
CA GLY A 145 -35.25 -15.76 29.18
C GLY A 145 -35.20 -14.81 27.97
N PHE A 146 -34.30 -14.99 27.00
CA PHE A 146 -34.24 -14.13 25.82
C PHE A 146 -35.53 -14.21 24.97
N PRO A 147 -36.14 -13.06 24.61
CA PRO A 147 -37.30 -13.04 23.72
C PRO A 147 -36.90 -13.42 22.29
N LYS A 148 -37.16 -14.67 21.86
CA LYS A 148 -36.77 -15.18 20.52
C LYS A 148 -37.25 -14.30 19.35
N VAL A 149 -38.33 -13.52 19.52
CA VAL A 149 -38.82 -12.56 18.53
C VAL A 149 -37.81 -11.44 18.22
N LEU A 150 -36.87 -11.14 19.13
CA LEU A 150 -35.81 -10.14 18.95
C LEU A 150 -34.61 -10.64 18.15
N ALA A 151 -34.46 -11.94 17.92
CA ALA A 151 -33.31 -12.50 17.22
C ALA A 151 -33.13 -11.88 15.83
N GLY A 152 -31.92 -11.42 15.49
CA GLY A 152 -31.59 -10.85 14.18
C GLY A 152 -31.54 -9.31 14.14
N LYS A 153 -31.67 -8.76 12.93
CA LYS A 153 -31.44 -7.33 12.61
C LYS A 153 -32.66 -6.46 12.89
N TRP A 154 -32.41 -5.25 13.35
CA TRP A 154 -33.41 -4.21 13.63
C TRP A 154 -32.91 -2.84 13.17
N TYR A 155 -33.69 -2.24 12.29
CA TYR A 155 -33.41 -0.94 11.69
C TYR A 155 -34.25 0.13 12.39
N ALA A 156 -33.64 1.30 12.63
CA ALA A 156 -34.36 2.45 13.15
C ALA A 156 -35.51 2.83 12.22
N THR A 157 -36.57 3.42 12.79
CA THR A 157 -37.68 3.99 12.02
C THR A 157 -37.52 5.49 11.78
N ASP A 158 -36.31 6.00 11.97
CA ASP A 158 -35.91 7.34 11.56
C ASP A 158 -35.74 7.41 10.03
N ASP A 159 -35.40 8.59 9.53
CA ASP A 159 -35.29 8.82 8.10
C ASP A 159 -34.07 8.12 7.47
N ASP A 160 -33.04 7.79 8.25
CA ASP A 160 -31.85 7.08 7.76
C ASP A 160 -32.04 5.55 7.72
N ALA A 161 -32.98 5.02 8.50
CA ALA A 161 -33.28 3.59 8.56
C ALA A 161 -32.03 2.74 8.79
N ASN A 162 -31.10 3.24 9.61
CA ASN A 162 -29.82 2.58 9.85
C ASN A 162 -30.00 1.29 10.66
N LEU A 163 -29.14 0.31 10.40
CA LEU A 163 -29.08 -0.88 11.24
C LEU A 163 -28.53 -0.48 12.61
N THR A 164 -29.37 -0.59 13.65
CA THR A 164 -29.01 -0.15 15.00
C THR A 164 -28.69 -1.34 15.90
N PHE A 165 -29.53 -2.38 15.87
CA PHE A 165 -29.35 -3.58 16.69
C PHE A 165 -29.26 -4.82 15.81
N CYS A 166 -28.36 -5.74 16.16
CA CYS A 166 -28.41 -7.13 15.70
C CYS A 166 -28.20 -8.07 16.89
N PHE A 167 -29.26 -8.78 17.28
CA PHE A 167 -29.21 -9.78 18.34
C PHE A 167 -28.79 -11.13 17.76
N LEU A 168 -27.60 -11.58 18.08
CA LEU A 168 -27.06 -12.90 17.75
C LEU A 168 -27.12 -13.77 19.02
N PRO A 169 -27.13 -15.10 18.92
CA PRO A 169 -27.18 -15.95 20.11
C PRO A 169 -26.03 -15.70 21.08
N GLU A 170 -24.83 -15.50 20.54
CA GLU A 170 -23.62 -15.28 21.33
C GLU A 170 -23.44 -13.84 21.83
N LYS A 171 -23.92 -12.85 21.07
CA LYS A 171 -23.60 -11.42 21.26
C LYS A 171 -24.69 -10.49 20.73
N VAL A 172 -24.71 -9.26 21.23
CA VAL A 172 -25.50 -8.17 20.65
C VAL A 172 -24.56 -7.19 19.96
N LEU A 173 -24.87 -6.87 18.71
CA LEU A 173 -24.22 -5.79 17.99
C LEU A 173 -25.11 -4.56 18.11
N TYR A 174 -24.58 -3.48 18.71
CA TYR A 174 -25.32 -2.25 18.93
C TYR A 174 -24.38 -1.05 18.88
N ASP A 175 -24.79 -0.03 18.11
CA ASP A 175 -24.09 1.26 17.95
C ASP A 175 -22.62 1.13 17.54
N GLY A 176 -22.33 0.18 16.64
CA GLY A 176 -20.96 -0.08 16.18
C GLY A 176 -20.05 -0.72 17.24
N GLU A 177 -20.63 -1.26 18.30
CA GLU A 177 -19.95 -2.01 19.35
C GLU A 177 -20.51 -3.43 19.48
N ILE A 178 -19.74 -4.26 20.18
CA ILE A 178 -20.01 -5.68 20.39
C ILE A 178 -20.20 -5.88 21.89
N TRP A 179 -21.34 -6.46 22.25
CA TRP A 179 -21.79 -6.61 23.63
C TRP A 179 -22.05 -8.08 23.94
N ASP A 180 -21.59 -8.54 25.09
CA ASP A 180 -21.93 -9.86 25.61
C ASP A 180 -23.22 -9.77 26.45
N TYR A 181 -24.01 -10.85 26.50
CA TYR A 181 -25.21 -10.88 27.33
C TYR A 181 -24.87 -10.91 28.82
N GLY A 182 -25.58 -10.09 29.59
CA GLY A 182 -25.65 -10.14 31.05
C GLY A 182 -26.94 -10.81 31.51
N GLU A 183 -27.52 -10.25 32.57
CA GLU A 183 -28.79 -10.72 33.14
C GLU A 183 -29.99 -10.37 32.24
N ILE A 184 -30.98 -11.28 32.17
CA ILE A 184 -32.23 -11.09 31.44
C ILE A 184 -33.41 -11.26 32.40
N GLU A 185 -34.12 -10.17 32.66
CA GLU A 185 -35.31 -10.17 33.52
C GLU A 185 -36.57 -10.04 32.66
N LYS A 186 -37.43 -11.06 32.70
CA LYS A 186 -38.76 -10.99 32.08
C LYS A 186 -39.73 -10.23 32.97
N GLY A 187 -40.12 -9.04 32.55
CA GLY A 187 -41.26 -8.33 33.10
C GLY A 187 -42.56 -8.67 32.36
N TRP A 188 -43.69 -8.24 32.94
CA TRP A 188 -45.03 -8.46 32.38
C TRP A 188 -45.27 -7.75 31.04
N LEU A 189 -44.73 -6.54 30.87
CA LEU A 189 -44.87 -5.72 29.65
C LEU A 189 -43.55 -5.49 28.90
N ASN A 190 -42.42 -5.45 29.63
CA ASN A 190 -41.09 -5.17 29.07
C ASN A 190 -40.10 -6.23 29.58
N THR A 191 -39.19 -6.68 28.72
CA THR A 191 -38.03 -7.49 29.11
C THR A 191 -36.83 -6.57 29.31
N LYS A 192 -36.12 -6.71 30.43
CA LYS A 192 -34.84 -6.02 30.64
C LYS A 192 -33.70 -6.95 30.23
N ILE A 193 -32.76 -6.43 29.45
CA ILE A 193 -31.57 -7.18 28.99
C ILE A 193 -30.35 -6.35 29.37
N SER A 194 -29.52 -6.85 30.28
CA SER A 194 -28.22 -6.26 30.56
C SER A 194 -27.21 -6.70 29.51
N LEU A 195 -26.40 -5.75 29.04
CA LEU A 195 -25.35 -5.96 28.05
C LEU A 195 -24.02 -5.50 28.61
N LYS A 196 -23.02 -6.37 28.51
CA LYS A 196 -21.66 -6.14 29.01
C LYS A 196 -20.75 -5.76 27.86
N GLY A 197 -20.18 -4.56 27.93
CA GLY A 197 -19.17 -4.07 27.00
C GLY A 197 -17.78 -4.08 27.64
N ASN A 198 -16.76 -3.73 26.86
CA ASN A 198 -15.37 -3.72 27.36
C ASN A 198 -15.10 -2.60 28.37
N GLU A 199 -15.71 -1.42 28.19
CA GLU A 199 -15.47 -0.23 29.00
C GLU A 199 -16.68 0.15 29.87
N ARG A 200 -17.88 -0.33 29.50
CA ARG A 200 -19.14 -0.01 30.18
C ARG A 200 -20.17 -1.11 29.97
N ASN A 201 -21.18 -1.12 30.83
CA ASN A 201 -22.37 -1.95 30.67
C ASN A 201 -23.56 -1.05 30.31
N ILE A 202 -24.52 -1.60 29.56
CA ILE A 202 -25.77 -0.92 29.25
C ILE A 202 -26.96 -1.82 29.55
N ASN A 203 -28.11 -1.23 29.86
CA ASN A 203 -29.34 -1.96 30.11
C ASN A 203 -30.38 -1.59 29.06
N LEU A 204 -30.95 -2.60 28.40
CA LEU A 204 -32.02 -2.43 27.44
C LEU A 204 -33.36 -2.70 28.11
N SER A 205 -34.35 -1.83 27.87
CA SER A 205 -35.77 -2.09 28.15
C SER A 205 -36.47 -2.37 26.83
N VAL A 206 -36.95 -3.59 26.63
CA VAL A 206 -37.48 -4.06 25.36
C VAL A 206 -38.96 -4.37 25.46
N ASN A 207 -39.75 -3.77 24.56
CA ASN A 207 -41.17 -4.03 24.39
C ASN A 207 -41.45 -4.59 22.99
N THR A 208 -41.94 -5.83 22.94
CA THR A 208 -42.20 -6.56 21.70
C THR A 208 -43.67 -6.43 21.30
N LYS A 209 -44.04 -5.35 20.58
CA LYS A 209 -45.37 -5.20 19.97
C LYS A 209 -45.39 -5.87 18.59
N GLY A 210 -45.65 -7.18 18.55
CA GLY A 210 -45.78 -7.96 17.31
C GLY A 210 -44.46 -8.54 16.78
N LYS A 211 -44.51 -9.18 15.60
CA LYS A 211 -43.35 -9.92 15.03
C LYS A 211 -42.32 -9.03 14.30
N ASP A 212 -42.76 -7.89 13.76
CA ASP A 212 -41.96 -7.06 12.85
C ASP A 212 -41.58 -5.67 13.41
N SER A 213 -42.02 -5.35 14.62
CA SER A 213 -41.78 -4.07 15.29
C SER A 213 -41.39 -4.30 16.75
N VAL A 214 -40.42 -3.53 17.22
CA VAL A 214 -40.00 -3.51 18.63
C VAL A 214 -39.77 -2.07 19.09
N SER A 215 -39.99 -1.83 20.37
CA SER A 215 -39.54 -0.60 21.04
C SER A 215 -38.43 -0.93 22.02
N ILE A 216 -37.30 -0.24 21.92
CA ILE A 216 -36.12 -0.46 22.76
C ILE A 216 -35.71 0.88 23.38
N GLY A 217 -35.59 0.92 24.70
CA GLY A 217 -34.97 2.02 25.44
C GLY A 217 -33.61 1.57 25.99
N VAL A 218 -32.65 2.48 26.08
CA VAL A 218 -31.28 2.21 26.52
C VAL A 218 -31.01 3.00 27.78
N ASN A 219 -30.48 2.36 28.83
CA ASN A 219 -30.12 2.98 30.12
C ASN A 219 -31.24 3.81 30.78
N GLY A 220 -32.50 3.42 30.58
CA GLY A 220 -33.66 4.11 31.16
C GLY A 220 -34.18 5.31 30.34
N GLU A 221 -33.59 5.57 29.17
CA GLU A 221 -34.11 6.55 28.22
C GLU A 221 -35.44 6.11 27.59
N SER A 222 -36.16 7.09 27.01
CA SER A 222 -37.38 6.86 26.23
C SER A 222 -37.17 5.82 25.13
N THR A 223 -38.15 4.93 24.94
CA THR A 223 -38.02 3.85 23.96
C THR A 223 -38.16 4.37 22.52
N SER A 224 -37.22 4.00 21.66
CA SER A 224 -37.29 4.23 20.21
C SER A 224 -37.88 3.02 19.48
N LYS A 225 -38.51 3.25 18.32
CA LYS A 225 -39.13 2.18 17.51
C LYS A 225 -38.14 1.65 16.47
N TYR A 226 -38.16 0.33 16.28
CA TYR A 226 -37.34 -0.38 15.31
C TYR A 226 -38.16 -1.42 14.55
N LYS A 227 -37.78 -1.68 13.30
CA LYS A 227 -38.42 -2.65 12.42
C LYS A 227 -37.42 -3.66 11.85
N ARG A 228 -37.93 -4.84 11.48
CA ARG A 228 -37.17 -5.87 10.75
C ARG A 228 -36.61 -5.36 9.43
N TYR A 229 -37.33 -4.45 8.81
CA TYR A 229 -36.96 -3.80 7.57
C TYR A 229 -37.60 -2.40 7.52
N HIS A 230 -36.80 -1.40 7.17
CA HIS A 230 -37.28 -0.04 6.96
C HIS A 230 -36.54 0.57 5.78
N PHE A 231 -37.29 1.28 4.92
CA PHE A 231 -36.68 2.04 3.84
C PHE A 231 -36.35 3.43 4.39
N PRO A 232 -35.13 3.92 4.11
CA PRO A 232 -34.81 5.30 4.44
C PRO A 232 -35.69 6.26 3.65
N LYS A 233 -36.00 7.41 4.25
CA LYS A 233 -36.65 8.54 3.58
C LYS A 233 -35.60 9.47 2.97
N VAL A 234 -36.03 10.42 2.13
CA VAL A 234 -35.15 11.48 1.62
C VAL A 234 -34.95 12.54 2.70
N ASN A 235 -33.68 12.90 2.90
CA ASN A 235 -33.15 14.11 3.54
C ASN A 235 -33.05 14.16 5.09
N THR A 236 -31.82 13.95 5.58
CA THR A 236 -31.39 14.37 6.94
C THR A 236 -29.96 14.94 7.00
N GLU A 237 -29.14 14.84 5.95
CA GLU A 237 -27.73 15.27 6.00
C GLU A 237 -27.31 16.11 4.80
N ASP A 238 -26.61 17.21 5.05
CA ASP A 238 -25.98 18.04 4.03
C ASP A 238 -24.81 17.30 3.35
N PRO A 239 -24.45 17.65 2.09
CA PRO A 239 -23.23 17.19 1.44
C PRO A 239 -21.98 17.42 2.32
N TYR A 240 -20.91 16.67 2.08
CA TYR A 240 -19.65 16.92 2.75
C TYR A 240 -19.08 18.27 2.32
N GLU A 241 -18.70 19.06 3.31
CA GLU A 241 -17.71 20.11 3.13
C GLU A 241 -16.32 19.45 3.13
N VAL A 242 -15.69 19.39 1.96
CA VAL A 242 -14.41 18.67 1.80
C VAL A 242 -13.27 19.53 2.34
N ASN A 243 -12.93 19.28 3.60
CA ASN A 243 -11.83 19.92 4.29
C ASN A 243 -10.69 18.92 4.56
N ILE A 244 -9.45 19.36 4.34
CA ILE A 244 -8.25 18.58 4.62
C ILE A 244 -7.69 19.05 5.95
N LEU A 245 -7.57 18.13 6.91
CA LEU A 245 -6.97 18.39 8.20
C LEU A 245 -5.44 18.42 8.07
N PRO A 246 -4.74 19.46 8.54
CA PRO A 246 -3.27 19.48 8.55
C PRO A 246 -2.68 18.32 9.35
N LYS A 247 -3.30 18.03 10.50
CA LYS A 247 -3.00 16.86 11.33
C LYS A 247 -4.10 15.83 11.15
N ALA A 248 -3.71 14.60 10.83
CA ALA A 248 -4.65 13.49 10.73
C ALA A 248 -5.41 13.28 12.04
N ASP A 249 -6.71 13.02 11.93
CA ASP A 249 -7.54 12.54 13.02
C ASP A 249 -7.71 11.01 12.92
N THR A 250 -8.23 10.39 13.96
CA THR A 250 -8.42 8.95 14.04
C THR A 250 -9.79 8.54 13.52
N ALA A 251 -9.82 7.73 12.46
CA ALA A 251 -10.97 6.92 12.11
C ALA A 251 -10.82 5.50 12.67
N VAL A 252 -11.94 4.88 13.05
CA VAL A 252 -11.94 3.49 13.52
C VAL A 252 -12.69 2.64 12.52
N TYR A 253 -12.02 1.62 11.97
CA TYR A 253 -12.69 0.56 11.23
C TYR A 253 -12.81 -0.67 12.13
N ALA A 254 -14.05 -1.13 12.31
CA ALA A 254 -14.38 -2.26 13.17
C ALA A 254 -15.42 -3.16 12.49
N GLY A 255 -15.62 -4.36 13.04
CA GLY A 255 -16.68 -5.21 12.55
C GLY A 255 -16.72 -6.58 13.17
N TYR A 256 -17.66 -7.37 12.65
CA TYR A 256 -17.95 -8.73 13.12
C TYR A 256 -18.27 -9.64 11.95
N ILE A 257 -17.72 -10.86 11.96
CA ILE A 257 -17.99 -11.89 10.96
C ILE A 257 -18.96 -12.91 11.59
N LYS A 258 -20.24 -12.85 11.21
CA LYS A 258 -21.25 -13.79 11.72
C LYS A 258 -20.92 -15.22 11.30
N GLY A 259 -20.88 -16.12 12.28
CA GLY A 259 -20.50 -17.52 12.08
C GLY A 259 -19.02 -17.69 11.71
N TYR A 260 -18.14 -16.79 12.18
CA TYR A 260 -16.70 -16.93 12.00
C TYR A 260 -16.18 -18.26 12.53
N ARG A 261 -15.19 -18.79 11.83
CA ARG A 261 -14.50 -20.03 12.15
C ARG A 261 -13.01 -19.72 12.23
N PRO A 262 -12.40 -19.68 13.41
CA PRO A 262 -10.98 -19.36 13.52
C PRO A 262 -10.12 -20.31 12.71
N ASP A 263 -10.44 -21.60 12.66
CA ASP A 263 -9.67 -22.64 11.99
C ASP A 263 -9.65 -22.53 10.45
N LEU A 264 -10.71 -21.96 9.85
CA LEU A 264 -10.84 -21.83 8.38
C LEU A 264 -10.86 -20.40 7.87
N GLY A 265 -11.29 -19.47 8.72
CA GLY A 265 -11.53 -18.08 8.40
C GLY A 265 -10.23 -17.28 8.34
N PRO A 266 -10.28 -16.07 7.76
CA PRO A 266 -9.12 -15.20 7.73
C PRO A 266 -8.71 -14.83 9.16
N LYS A 267 -7.43 -15.06 9.51
CA LYS A 267 -6.86 -14.67 10.81
C LYS A 267 -6.54 -13.17 10.91
N SER A 268 -6.46 -12.50 9.77
CA SER A 268 -6.14 -11.08 9.68
C SER A 268 -6.74 -10.47 8.41
N GLY A 269 -6.93 -9.16 8.45
CA GLY A 269 -7.32 -8.34 7.31
C GLY A 269 -6.40 -7.15 7.09
N MET A 270 -6.62 -6.47 5.97
CA MET A 270 -5.97 -5.20 5.64
C MET A 270 -7.00 -4.19 5.18
N VAL A 271 -6.85 -2.96 5.66
CA VAL A 271 -7.48 -1.77 5.10
C VAL A 271 -6.42 -1.04 4.30
N HIS A 272 -6.63 -0.87 3.00
CA HIS A 272 -5.78 -0.08 2.13
C HIS A 272 -6.39 1.30 1.97
N LEU A 273 -5.71 2.30 2.52
CA LEU A 273 -5.99 3.70 2.25
C LEU A 273 -5.14 4.17 1.07
N ASN A 274 -5.70 5.00 0.19
CA ASN A 274 -4.90 5.73 -0.77
C ASN A 274 -4.53 7.05 -0.12
N ASP A 275 -3.28 7.18 0.31
CA ASP A 275 -2.80 8.46 0.79
C ASP A 275 -2.60 9.38 -0.42
N PHE A 276 -3.53 10.33 -0.58
CA PHE A 276 -3.48 11.26 -1.70
C PHE A 276 -2.30 12.25 -1.55
N LEU A 277 -1.92 12.59 -0.32
CA LEU A 277 -0.79 13.50 -0.01
C LEU A 277 0.54 12.81 -0.32
N GLY A 278 0.73 11.56 0.11
CA GLY A 278 1.94 10.80 -0.19
C GLY A 278 1.96 10.16 -1.58
N GLY A 279 0.82 10.09 -2.27
CA GLY A 279 0.68 9.43 -3.58
C GLY A 279 0.85 7.91 -3.54
N HIS A 280 0.71 7.26 -2.39
CA HIS A 280 0.92 5.81 -2.21
C HIS A 280 -0.17 5.16 -1.35
N SER A 281 -0.27 3.83 -1.40
CA SER A 281 -1.23 3.10 -0.56
C SER A 281 -0.65 2.82 0.83
N LEU A 282 -1.39 3.18 1.87
CA LEU A 282 -1.08 2.87 3.27
C LEU A 282 -1.85 1.63 3.72
N PRO A 283 -1.17 0.49 4.00
CA PRO A 283 -1.81 -0.71 4.49
C PRO A 283 -1.93 -0.71 6.03
N TYR A 284 -3.15 -0.80 6.53
CA TYR A 284 -3.45 -0.96 7.95
C TYR A 284 -3.89 -2.41 8.22
N ARG A 285 -3.01 -3.19 8.86
CA ARG A 285 -3.28 -4.60 9.20
C ARG A 285 -4.06 -4.69 10.50
N TYR A 286 -5.01 -5.62 10.55
CA TYR A 286 -5.73 -5.98 11.78
C TYR A 286 -5.87 -7.48 11.94
N LYS A 287 -6.00 -7.92 13.19
CA LYS A 287 -6.27 -9.32 13.53
C LYS A 287 -7.77 -9.54 13.65
N VAL A 288 -8.23 -10.70 13.20
CA VAL A 288 -9.58 -11.19 13.49
C VAL A 288 -9.47 -12.05 14.76
N LYS A 289 -10.23 -11.70 15.79
CA LYS A 289 -10.28 -12.43 17.05
C LYS A 289 -11.01 -13.76 16.87
N GLU A 290 -10.89 -14.65 17.85
CA GLU A 290 -11.53 -15.97 17.81
C GLU A 290 -13.06 -15.90 17.72
N ASP A 291 -13.65 -14.84 18.28
CA ASP A 291 -15.10 -14.57 18.18
C ASP A 291 -15.51 -13.94 16.83
N GLY A 292 -14.57 -13.72 15.91
CA GLY A 292 -14.85 -13.11 14.60
C GLY A 292 -14.90 -11.58 14.60
N SER A 293 -14.66 -10.93 15.74
CA SER A 293 -14.54 -9.48 15.81
C SER A 293 -13.18 -8.97 15.33
N PHE A 294 -13.15 -7.73 14.82
CA PHE A 294 -11.91 -7.05 14.44
C PHE A 294 -12.04 -5.53 14.64
N ARG A 295 -10.88 -4.87 14.80
CA ARG A 295 -10.80 -3.41 14.99
C ARG A 295 -9.42 -2.89 14.57
N VAL A 296 -9.39 -1.71 13.96
CA VAL A 296 -8.17 -0.95 13.65
C VAL A 296 -8.43 0.54 13.66
N LYS A 297 -7.45 1.30 14.14
CA LYS A 297 -7.43 2.76 14.10
C LYS A 297 -6.59 3.22 12.92
N LEU A 298 -7.07 4.19 12.17
CA LEU A 298 -6.42 4.75 10.99
C LEU A 298 -6.27 6.26 11.15
N ALA A 299 -5.12 6.80 10.78
CA ALA A 299 -4.90 8.23 10.70
C ALA A 299 -5.37 8.72 9.31
N ILE A 300 -6.37 9.60 9.27
CA ILE A 300 -6.90 10.15 8.02
C ILE A 300 -7.08 11.67 8.11
N HIS A 301 -6.89 12.35 6.98
CA HIS A 301 -6.94 13.81 6.87
C HIS A 301 -8.28 14.35 6.38
N HIS A 302 -9.14 13.52 5.82
CA HIS A 302 -10.45 13.88 5.29
C HIS A 302 -11.33 12.61 5.18
N PRO A 303 -12.64 12.74 4.96
CA PRO A 303 -13.49 11.61 4.60
C PRO A 303 -12.97 10.89 3.35
N ILE A 304 -12.75 9.57 3.43
CA ILE A 304 -12.02 8.83 2.41
C ILE A 304 -12.55 7.42 2.19
N SER A 305 -12.52 6.94 0.94
CA SER A 305 -12.78 5.54 0.59
C SER A 305 -11.54 4.67 0.77
N ALA A 306 -11.71 3.56 1.49
CA ALA A 306 -10.72 2.53 1.75
C ALA A 306 -11.10 1.20 1.08
N ILE A 307 -10.10 0.41 0.70
CA ILE A 307 -10.31 -0.96 0.23
C ILE A 307 -10.01 -1.93 1.37
N VAL A 308 -11.01 -2.68 1.79
CA VAL A 308 -10.86 -3.72 2.81
C VAL A 308 -10.72 -5.09 2.14
N ARG A 309 -9.73 -5.87 2.59
CA ARG A 309 -9.47 -7.24 2.12
C ARG A 309 -9.16 -8.18 3.29
N MET A 310 -9.80 -9.35 3.32
CA MET A 310 -9.46 -10.45 4.25
C MET A 310 -9.43 -11.80 3.54
N GLY A 311 -8.46 -12.66 3.88
CA GLY A 311 -8.35 -14.00 3.32
C GLY A 311 -8.09 -14.05 1.81
N GLN A 312 -8.29 -15.21 1.19
CA GLN A 312 -8.16 -15.38 -0.26
C GLN A 312 -9.53 -15.26 -0.96
N GLY A 313 -9.54 -14.60 -2.13
CA GLY A 313 -10.74 -14.41 -2.96
C GLY A 313 -11.47 -13.08 -2.73
N THR A 314 -12.66 -12.93 -3.33
CA THR A 314 -13.44 -11.68 -3.32
C THR A 314 -14.46 -11.58 -2.19
N ARG A 315 -14.51 -12.59 -1.30
CA ARG A 315 -15.58 -12.74 -0.31
C ARG A 315 -15.57 -11.63 0.76
N TYR A 316 -14.38 -11.25 1.22
CA TYR A 316 -14.17 -10.17 2.17
C TYR A 316 -13.51 -8.98 1.49
N TYR A 317 -13.94 -8.70 0.27
CA TYR A 317 -13.56 -7.50 -0.47
C TYR A 317 -14.68 -6.47 -0.32
N SER A 318 -14.35 -5.27 0.15
CA SER A 318 -15.32 -4.18 0.30
C SER A 318 -14.67 -2.83 0.07
N HIS A 319 -15.43 -1.90 -0.51
CA HIS A 319 -15.12 -0.48 -0.45
C HIS A 319 -15.85 0.09 0.76
N VAL A 320 -15.09 0.69 1.67
CA VAL A 320 -15.60 1.25 2.93
C VAL A 320 -15.26 2.73 2.96
N PHE A 321 -16.24 3.57 3.27
CA PHE A 321 -16.06 5.00 3.47
C PHE A 321 -15.80 5.28 4.95
N LEU A 322 -14.72 6.01 5.25
CA LEU A 322 -14.28 6.33 6.61
C LEU A 322 -14.30 7.84 6.81
N GLU A 323 -14.58 8.27 8.03
CA GLU A 323 -14.64 9.68 8.40
C GLU A 323 -13.77 9.98 9.63
N PRO A 324 -13.05 11.13 9.66
CA PRO A 324 -12.32 11.61 10.83
C PRO A 324 -13.18 11.56 12.10
N GLY A 325 -12.62 11.02 13.19
CA GLY A 325 -13.27 10.95 14.50
C GLY A 325 -14.40 9.92 14.62
N LYS A 326 -14.77 9.21 13.55
CA LYS A 326 -15.92 8.29 13.53
C LYS A 326 -15.51 6.81 13.51
N THR A 327 -16.40 5.98 14.01
CA THR A 327 -16.31 4.51 13.88
C THR A 327 -17.19 4.03 12.74
N THR A 328 -16.60 3.30 11.79
CA THR A 328 -17.29 2.55 10.76
C THR A 328 -17.31 1.08 11.15
N PHE A 329 -18.50 0.57 11.49
CA PHE A 329 -18.68 -0.82 11.87
C PHE A 329 -19.30 -1.63 10.74
N GLN A 330 -18.66 -2.72 10.33
CA GLN A 330 -19.14 -3.60 9.25
C GLN A 330 -19.50 -5.00 9.75
N LEU A 331 -20.71 -5.45 9.45
CA LEU A 331 -21.18 -6.80 9.71
C LEU A 331 -21.08 -7.65 8.43
N PHE A 332 -20.26 -8.69 8.48
CA PHE A 332 -20.17 -9.69 7.42
C PHE A 332 -21.11 -10.86 7.71
N GLU A 333 -22.12 -11.04 6.86
CA GLU A 333 -23.00 -12.20 6.88
C GLU A 333 -22.97 -12.88 5.50
N LYS A 334 -22.11 -13.89 5.36
CA LYS A 334 -21.88 -14.63 4.10
C LYS A 334 -21.29 -13.71 3.02
N GLU A 335 -22.06 -13.38 1.98
CA GLU A 335 -21.73 -12.39 0.93
C GLU A 335 -22.41 -11.04 1.16
N ARG A 336 -23.31 -10.96 2.14
CA ARG A 336 -24.01 -9.72 2.49
C ARG A 336 -23.16 -8.92 3.47
N GLN A 337 -23.11 -7.61 3.22
CA GLN A 337 -22.38 -6.65 4.03
C GLN A 337 -23.39 -5.63 4.52
N GLU A 338 -23.45 -5.43 5.83
CA GLU A 338 -24.24 -4.39 6.47
C GLU A 338 -23.31 -3.48 7.26
N PHE A 339 -23.76 -2.27 7.55
CA PHE A 339 -22.99 -1.28 8.30
C PHE A 339 -23.80 -0.75 9.48
N MET A 340 -23.12 -0.39 10.56
CA MET A 340 -23.70 0.21 11.76
C MET A 340 -22.92 1.48 12.15
N GLY A 341 -23.58 2.34 12.91
CA GLY A 341 -23.01 3.59 13.42
C GLY A 341 -23.07 4.76 12.43
N PRO A 342 -22.37 5.86 12.73
CA PRO A 342 -22.52 7.14 12.04
C PRO A 342 -22.27 7.13 10.53
N THR A 343 -21.45 6.21 10.02
CA THR A 343 -21.13 6.12 8.58
C THR A 343 -21.92 5.01 7.87
N ALA A 344 -22.92 4.40 8.52
CA ALA A 344 -23.64 3.25 7.97
C ALA A 344 -24.39 3.58 6.68
N ARG A 345 -25.10 4.71 6.67
CA ARG A 345 -25.90 5.18 5.53
C ARG A 345 -25.05 5.34 4.27
N VAL A 346 -23.98 6.14 4.37
CA VAL A 346 -23.07 6.39 3.24
C VAL A 346 -22.40 5.11 2.75
N ASN A 347 -21.97 4.23 3.65
CA ASN A 347 -21.34 2.95 3.28
C ASN A 347 -22.27 2.00 2.53
N LYS A 348 -23.56 2.02 2.88
CA LYS A 348 -24.60 1.25 2.17
C LYS A 348 -24.85 1.82 0.77
N GLU A 349 -24.85 3.14 0.63
CA GLU A 349 -25.12 3.83 -0.63
C GLU A 349 -23.97 3.70 -1.64
N ILE A 350 -22.71 3.80 -1.20
CA ILE A 350 -21.55 3.68 -2.11
C ILE A 350 -21.42 2.28 -2.73
N GLN A 351 -22.12 1.26 -2.24
CA GLN A 351 -22.18 -0.04 -2.90
C GLN A 351 -22.81 0.06 -4.30
N LEU A 352 -23.59 1.12 -4.58
CA LEU A 352 -24.09 1.45 -5.92
C LEU A 352 -22.97 1.85 -6.89
N TYR A 353 -21.78 2.22 -6.41
CA TYR A 353 -20.65 2.66 -7.24
C TYR A 353 -20.36 1.69 -8.38
N LYS A 354 -20.29 0.39 -8.07
CA LYS A 354 -20.02 -0.66 -9.06
C LYS A 354 -21.08 -0.70 -10.17
N GLU A 355 -22.33 -0.41 -9.84
CA GLU A 355 -23.45 -0.40 -10.80
C GLU A 355 -23.43 0.86 -11.67
N VAL A 356 -23.20 2.03 -11.07
CA VAL A 356 -23.19 3.31 -11.80
C VAL A 356 -21.95 3.48 -12.68
N THR A 357 -20.82 2.86 -12.33
CA THR A 357 -19.58 2.90 -13.12
C THR A 357 -19.38 1.73 -14.09
N LYS A 358 -20.38 0.84 -14.22
CA LYS A 358 -20.35 -0.26 -15.21
C LYS A 358 -19.96 0.18 -16.63
N PRO A 359 -20.41 1.34 -17.15
CA PRO A 359 -20.06 1.77 -18.51
C PRO A 359 -18.55 1.92 -18.73
N PHE A 360 -17.77 2.25 -17.69
CA PHE A 360 -16.31 2.37 -17.78
C PHE A 360 -15.59 1.00 -17.72
N GLY A 361 -16.30 -0.10 -17.47
CA GLY A 361 -15.70 -1.42 -17.24
C GLY A 361 -14.86 -1.96 -18.40
N SER A 362 -15.16 -1.58 -19.65
CA SER A 362 -14.37 -1.94 -20.84
C SER A 362 -13.03 -1.18 -20.92
N ILE A 363 -12.97 0.04 -20.38
CA ILE A 363 -11.77 0.87 -20.34
C ILE A 363 -10.89 0.42 -19.17
N ASN A 364 -11.49 0.30 -17.98
CA ASN A 364 -10.78 0.07 -16.72
C ASN A 364 -10.17 -1.33 -16.56
N TYR A 365 -10.73 -2.33 -17.23
CA TYR A 365 -10.28 -3.73 -17.11
C TYR A 365 -9.70 -4.28 -18.41
N HIS A 366 -9.50 -3.44 -19.44
CA HIS A 366 -8.82 -3.81 -20.68
C HIS A 366 -9.33 -5.12 -21.30
N ARG A 367 -10.64 -5.41 -21.20
CA ARG A 367 -11.25 -6.67 -21.65
C ARG A 367 -11.27 -6.75 -23.18
N ASP A 368 -10.94 -7.94 -23.68
CA ASP A 368 -10.56 -8.29 -25.07
C ASP A 368 -11.37 -7.72 -26.25
N PHE A 369 -12.58 -7.21 -26.05
CA PHE A 369 -13.41 -6.70 -27.15
C PHE A 369 -13.19 -5.21 -27.46
N SER A 370 -12.94 -4.35 -26.46
CA SER A 370 -12.79 -2.90 -26.69
C SER A 370 -11.43 -2.52 -27.29
N LYS A 371 -10.39 -3.32 -27.05
CA LYS A 371 -9.03 -3.07 -27.58
C LYS A 371 -8.97 -3.02 -29.11
N LYS A 372 -9.75 -3.86 -29.80
CA LYS A 372 -9.75 -3.94 -31.26
C LYS A 372 -10.54 -2.82 -31.94
N GLU A 373 -11.50 -2.23 -31.24
CA GLU A 373 -12.29 -1.11 -31.78
C GLU A 373 -11.59 0.22 -31.51
N ILE A 374 -11.14 0.45 -30.26
CA ILE A 374 -10.52 1.71 -29.84
C ILE A 374 -9.18 1.97 -30.56
N ILE A 375 -8.46 0.93 -30.96
CA ILE A 375 -7.22 1.08 -31.71
C ILE A 375 -7.40 1.78 -33.07
N ASN A 376 -8.63 1.82 -33.59
CA ASN A 376 -8.97 2.54 -34.82
C ASN A 376 -9.42 3.98 -34.56
N TYR A 377 -9.42 4.44 -33.30
CA TYR A 377 -9.81 5.80 -32.97
C TYR A 377 -8.61 6.73 -33.07
N THR A 378 -8.86 7.96 -33.48
CA THR A 378 -8.02 9.12 -33.18
C THR A 378 -8.11 9.46 -31.69
N ALA A 379 -7.20 10.31 -31.20
CA ALA A 379 -7.27 10.78 -29.81
C ALA A 379 -8.63 11.44 -29.51
N GLU A 380 -9.14 12.30 -30.42
CA GLU A 380 -10.42 12.99 -30.22
C GLU A 380 -11.60 12.01 -30.20
N GLU A 381 -11.65 11.03 -31.11
CA GLU A 381 -12.69 9.99 -31.09
C GLU A 381 -12.65 9.16 -29.78
N TYR A 382 -11.46 8.90 -29.25
CA TYR A 382 -11.32 8.27 -27.93
C TYR A 382 -11.84 9.16 -26.79
N LYS A 383 -11.60 10.47 -26.84
CA LYS A 383 -12.16 11.44 -25.87
C LYS A 383 -13.69 11.41 -25.92
N GLN A 384 -14.28 11.44 -27.11
CA GLN A 384 -15.72 11.34 -27.31
C GLN A 384 -16.29 9.99 -26.86
N TYR A 385 -15.57 8.89 -27.07
CA TYR A 385 -15.95 7.59 -26.53
C TYR A 385 -16.02 7.60 -25.00
N CYS A 386 -15.03 8.20 -24.33
CA CYS A 386 -15.01 8.36 -22.87
C CYS A 386 -16.19 9.21 -22.38
N TYR A 387 -16.49 10.33 -23.06
CA TYR A 387 -17.70 11.13 -22.79
C TYR A 387 -18.98 10.30 -22.92
N GLY A 388 -19.10 9.48 -23.96
CA GLY A 388 -20.25 8.58 -24.12
C GLY A 388 -20.38 7.54 -22.98
N GLN A 389 -19.27 7.09 -22.38
CA GLN A 389 -19.35 6.24 -21.18
C GLN A 389 -19.78 7.02 -19.94
N TRP A 390 -19.31 8.26 -19.80
CA TRP A 390 -19.73 9.17 -18.75
C TRP A 390 -21.23 9.47 -18.81
N GLU A 391 -21.79 9.78 -19.98
CA GLU A 391 -23.23 9.99 -20.16
C GLU A 391 -24.06 8.76 -19.79
N LYS A 392 -23.61 7.56 -20.19
CA LYS A 392 -24.24 6.30 -19.79
C LYS A 392 -24.19 6.11 -18.28
N ALA A 393 -23.06 6.41 -17.65
CA ALA A 393 -22.89 6.32 -16.20
C ALA A 393 -23.82 7.31 -15.48
N LEU A 394 -23.90 8.56 -15.96
CA LEU A 394 -24.84 9.55 -15.45
C LEU A 394 -26.30 9.14 -15.63
N LYS A 395 -26.67 8.51 -16.75
CA LYS A 395 -28.04 7.99 -16.94
C LYS A 395 -28.38 6.90 -15.93
N ILE A 396 -27.44 5.99 -15.67
CA ILE A 396 -27.59 4.95 -14.64
C ILE A 396 -27.67 5.60 -13.25
N PHE A 397 -26.76 6.52 -12.93
CA PHE A 397 -26.76 7.27 -11.69
C PHE A 397 -28.10 7.98 -11.49
N LYS A 398 -28.60 8.71 -12.48
CA LYS A 398 -29.91 9.38 -12.41
C LYS A 398 -31.04 8.39 -12.12
N LYS A 399 -31.05 7.21 -12.75
CA LYS A 399 -32.05 6.15 -12.50
C LYS A 399 -32.04 5.69 -11.03
N TYR A 400 -30.88 5.56 -10.40
CA TYR A 400 -30.76 5.10 -9.01
C TYR A 400 -30.88 6.24 -7.98
N ALA A 401 -30.28 7.40 -8.26
CA ALA A 401 -30.15 8.53 -7.35
C ALA A 401 -31.39 9.43 -7.27
N PHE A 402 -32.23 9.49 -8.31
CA PHE A 402 -33.52 10.21 -8.27
C PHE A 402 -34.68 9.36 -7.72
N SER A 403 -34.44 8.09 -7.37
CA SER A 403 -35.47 7.23 -6.76
C SER A 403 -35.79 7.58 -5.29
N GLU A 404 -35.43 8.79 -4.83
CA GLU A 404 -35.60 9.25 -3.44
C GLU A 404 -34.81 8.44 -2.38
N LYS A 405 -33.88 7.57 -2.78
CA LYS A 405 -33.24 6.60 -1.87
C LYS A 405 -31.78 6.87 -1.51
N VAL A 406 -31.13 7.83 -2.18
CA VAL A 406 -29.72 8.17 -1.97
C VAL A 406 -29.60 9.55 -1.33
N SER A 407 -28.85 9.63 -0.23
CA SER A 407 -28.57 10.88 0.51
C SER A 407 -27.79 11.91 -0.32
N PRO A 408 -27.80 13.21 0.04
CA PRO A 408 -26.94 14.22 -0.57
C PRO A 408 -25.45 13.84 -0.57
N LYS A 409 -24.92 13.33 0.55
CA LYS A 409 -23.54 12.81 0.64
C LYS A 409 -23.28 11.64 -0.31
N GLY A 410 -24.20 10.67 -0.35
CA GLY A 410 -24.10 9.53 -1.27
C GLY A 410 -24.08 9.97 -2.73
N LYS A 411 -24.91 10.98 -3.09
CA LYS A 411 -24.92 11.58 -4.43
C LYS A 411 -23.60 12.26 -4.76
N GLN A 412 -23.04 13.05 -3.85
CA GLN A 412 -21.75 13.72 -4.01
C GLN A 412 -20.62 12.72 -4.28
N ILE A 413 -20.48 11.69 -3.41
CA ILE A 413 -19.44 10.65 -3.55
C ILE A 413 -19.58 9.89 -4.88
N LEU A 414 -20.79 9.46 -5.22
CA LEU A 414 -21.03 8.71 -6.46
C LEU A 414 -20.77 9.58 -7.70
N SER A 415 -21.17 10.86 -7.68
CA SER A 415 -20.92 11.82 -8.75
C SER A 415 -19.43 12.06 -8.95
N ALA A 416 -18.69 12.35 -7.87
CA ALA A 416 -17.23 12.49 -7.91
C ALA A 416 -16.56 11.25 -8.50
N GLY A 417 -17.00 10.06 -8.05
CA GLY A 417 -16.52 8.79 -8.56
C GLY A 417 -16.80 8.55 -10.05
N ILE A 418 -17.88 9.10 -10.62
CA ILE A 418 -18.20 9.02 -12.06
C ILE A 418 -17.35 10.02 -12.85
N ASN A 419 -17.29 11.27 -12.38
CA ASN A 419 -16.59 12.36 -13.05
C ASN A 419 -15.08 12.08 -13.15
N PHE A 420 -14.44 11.72 -12.03
CA PHE A 420 -13.01 11.44 -12.06
C PHE A 420 -12.65 10.14 -12.77
N ASN A 421 -13.59 9.18 -12.88
CA ASN A 421 -13.38 7.99 -13.71
C ASN A 421 -13.32 8.36 -15.19
N ALA A 422 -14.25 9.21 -15.65
CA ALA A 422 -14.24 9.72 -17.01
C ALA A 422 -12.96 10.52 -17.31
N LEU A 423 -12.57 11.41 -16.41
CA LEU A 423 -11.37 12.24 -16.56
C LEU A 423 -10.11 11.40 -16.69
N TYR A 424 -9.87 10.44 -15.78
CA TYR A 424 -8.66 9.62 -15.92
C TYR A 424 -8.74 8.70 -17.15
N CYS A 425 -9.93 8.20 -17.54
CA CYS A 425 -10.07 7.43 -18.77
C CYS A 425 -9.63 8.23 -20.00
N MET A 426 -9.97 9.53 -20.08
CA MET A 426 -9.49 10.42 -21.16
C MET A 426 -7.96 10.57 -21.12
N LEU A 427 -7.36 10.68 -19.93
CA LEU A 427 -5.90 10.78 -19.79
C LEU A 427 -5.13 9.48 -20.14
N GLU A 428 -5.80 8.33 -20.26
CA GLU A 428 -5.19 7.04 -20.63
C GLU A 428 -4.92 6.87 -22.13
N VAL A 429 -5.31 7.83 -22.98
CA VAL A 429 -5.25 7.73 -24.45
C VAL A 429 -3.90 7.22 -24.98
N GLU A 430 -2.79 7.65 -24.38
CA GLU A 430 -1.44 7.23 -24.76
C GLU A 430 -1.03 5.87 -24.17
N SER A 431 -1.34 5.62 -22.90
CA SER A 431 -1.05 4.34 -22.23
C SER A 431 -1.75 3.19 -22.95
N PHE A 432 -2.99 3.44 -23.39
CA PHE A 432 -3.79 2.48 -24.12
C PHE A 432 -3.08 1.99 -25.39
N LYS A 433 -2.51 2.91 -26.18
CA LYS A 433 -1.74 2.55 -27.38
C LYS A 433 -0.56 1.64 -27.01
N ARG A 434 0.24 1.99 -25.99
CA ARG A 434 1.38 1.18 -25.55
C ARG A 434 0.95 -0.23 -25.13
N ASP A 435 -0.12 -0.34 -24.36
CA ASP A 435 -0.55 -1.60 -23.77
C ASP A 435 -1.12 -2.53 -24.87
N VAL A 436 -1.89 -2.00 -25.82
CA VAL A 436 -2.37 -2.75 -26.99
C VAL A 436 -1.20 -3.18 -27.90
N LEU A 437 -0.22 -2.30 -28.14
CA LEU A 437 0.99 -2.60 -28.92
C LEU A 437 1.81 -3.74 -28.31
N SER A 438 1.80 -3.90 -26.99
CA SER A 438 2.56 -4.95 -26.29
C SER A 438 1.97 -6.35 -26.47
N GLU A 439 0.70 -6.46 -26.86
CA GLU A 439 -0.02 -7.74 -26.98
C GLU A 439 0.08 -8.37 -28.39
N PHE A 440 0.46 -7.59 -29.41
CA PHE A 440 0.58 -8.07 -30.80
C PHE A 440 2.06 -8.21 -31.21
N ARG A 441 2.50 -9.45 -31.48
CA ARG A 441 3.90 -9.75 -31.86
C ARG A 441 4.34 -9.11 -33.18
N GLU A 442 3.41 -8.86 -34.09
CA GLU A 442 3.62 -8.21 -35.39
C GLU A 442 2.60 -7.08 -35.57
N PHE A 443 2.81 -5.98 -34.86
CA PHE A 443 1.91 -4.84 -34.94
C PHE A 443 2.42 -3.79 -35.95
N ASP A 444 1.76 -3.69 -37.10
CA ASP A 444 2.03 -2.63 -38.06
C ASP A 444 1.32 -1.32 -37.67
N LYS A 445 2.08 -0.41 -37.06
CA LYS A 445 1.59 0.90 -36.59
C LYS A 445 1.05 1.78 -37.70
N SER A 446 1.46 1.56 -38.96
CA SER A 446 1.03 2.39 -40.10
C SER A 446 -0.44 2.20 -40.47
N LYS A 447 -1.06 1.10 -40.02
CA LYS A 447 -2.45 0.74 -40.33
C LYS A 447 -3.50 1.38 -39.40
N TYR A 448 -3.06 2.13 -38.39
CA TYR A 448 -3.93 2.68 -37.34
C TYR A 448 -3.69 4.17 -37.15
N PRO A 449 -4.74 4.95 -36.80
CA PRO A 449 -4.59 6.38 -36.52
C PRO A 449 -3.62 6.64 -35.36
N ASP A 450 -3.02 7.83 -35.35
CA ASP A 450 -2.20 8.22 -34.21
C ASP A 450 -3.10 8.60 -33.01
N LEU A 451 -3.00 7.83 -31.93
CA LEU A 451 -3.62 8.15 -30.64
C LEU A 451 -2.84 9.21 -29.86
N LYS A 452 -1.77 9.77 -30.43
CA LYS A 452 -1.06 10.89 -29.80
C LYS A 452 -1.99 12.11 -29.75
N PRO A 453 -2.29 12.66 -28.57
CA PRO A 453 -3.15 13.82 -28.45
C PRO A 453 -2.51 15.07 -29.06
N GLY A 454 -3.31 15.87 -29.77
CA GLY A 454 -2.94 17.21 -30.23
C GLY A 454 -2.90 18.23 -29.09
N ASN A 455 -2.50 19.47 -29.38
CA ASN A 455 -2.36 20.52 -28.36
C ASN A 455 -3.68 20.84 -27.65
N ASP A 456 -4.80 20.80 -28.36
CA ASP A 456 -6.12 21.18 -27.82
C ASP A 456 -6.86 20.01 -27.17
N TYR A 457 -6.27 18.81 -27.17
CA TYR A 457 -6.91 17.59 -26.67
C TYR A 457 -7.39 17.72 -25.21
N TYR A 458 -6.61 18.43 -24.40
CA TYR A 458 -6.79 18.52 -22.95
C TYR A 458 -7.61 19.74 -22.49
N ASP A 459 -8.35 20.36 -23.42
CA ASP A 459 -9.31 21.46 -23.15
C ASP A 459 -10.31 21.17 -22.02
N PHE A 460 -10.63 19.89 -21.81
CA PHE A 460 -11.50 19.43 -20.73
C PHE A 460 -10.89 19.57 -19.32
N LEU A 461 -9.59 19.83 -19.18
CA LEU A 461 -8.95 20.09 -17.88
C LEU A 461 -9.07 21.56 -17.52
N THR A 462 -10.27 22.02 -17.15
CA THR A 462 -10.53 23.41 -16.73
C THR A 462 -10.00 23.70 -15.33
N THR A 463 -9.86 24.99 -14.96
CA THR A 463 -9.50 25.39 -13.58
C THR A 463 -10.46 24.77 -12.56
N ASP A 464 -11.77 24.75 -12.83
CA ASP A 464 -12.78 24.16 -11.95
C ASP A 464 -12.51 22.68 -11.67
N ILE A 465 -12.19 21.90 -12.71
CA ILE A 465 -11.88 20.47 -12.57
C ILE A 465 -10.58 20.25 -11.80
N LEU A 466 -9.56 21.08 -12.04
CA LEU A 466 -8.28 21.00 -11.33
C LEU A 466 -8.40 21.43 -9.86
N ASN A 467 -9.46 22.15 -9.50
CA ASN A 467 -9.77 22.61 -8.14
C ASN A 467 -10.94 21.86 -7.48
N ASP A 468 -11.54 20.88 -8.16
CA ASP A 468 -12.66 20.12 -7.63
C ASP A 468 -12.22 19.16 -6.52
N LEU A 469 -12.45 19.58 -5.27
CA LEU A 469 -12.10 18.83 -4.06
C LEU A 469 -12.99 17.58 -3.86
N ASP A 470 -14.16 17.49 -4.49
CA ASP A 470 -15.02 16.30 -4.37
C ASP A 470 -14.32 15.04 -4.86
N GLY A 471 -13.29 15.19 -5.71
CA GLY A 471 -12.40 14.10 -6.11
C GLY A 471 -11.82 13.32 -4.93
N LEU A 472 -11.51 13.98 -3.81
CA LEU A 472 -11.00 13.33 -2.60
C LEU A 472 -12.00 12.33 -1.98
N LEU A 473 -13.30 12.50 -2.25
CA LEU A 473 -14.35 11.60 -1.81
C LEU A 473 -14.55 10.39 -2.74
N SER A 474 -13.91 10.39 -3.92
CA SER A 474 -14.16 9.38 -4.96
C SER A 474 -13.83 7.95 -4.49
N VAL A 475 -14.69 7.00 -4.90
CA VAL A 475 -14.54 5.57 -4.60
C VAL A 475 -13.54 4.94 -5.58
N ASN A 476 -12.88 3.85 -5.15
CA ASN A 476 -11.97 3.05 -5.96
C ASN A 476 -10.75 3.83 -6.49
N SER A 477 -10.26 4.79 -5.70
CA SER A 477 -9.06 5.57 -6.00
C SER A 477 -9.15 6.41 -7.28
N ALA A 478 -10.35 6.70 -7.80
CA ALA A 478 -10.51 7.35 -9.11
C ALA A 478 -9.74 8.67 -9.19
N TYR A 479 -9.79 9.50 -8.15
CA TYR A 479 -9.02 10.73 -8.09
C TYR A 479 -7.51 10.51 -7.97
N SER A 480 -7.06 9.57 -7.14
CA SER A 480 -5.63 9.23 -7.06
C SER A 480 -5.08 8.74 -8.41
N ILE A 481 -5.88 7.98 -9.15
CA ILE A 481 -5.54 7.53 -10.51
C ILE A 481 -5.52 8.73 -11.47
N PHE A 482 -6.51 9.62 -11.40
CA PHE A 482 -6.53 10.86 -12.17
C PHE A 482 -5.26 11.71 -11.94
N ILE A 483 -4.91 12.00 -10.68
CA ILE A 483 -3.70 12.75 -10.31
C ILE A 483 -2.44 12.04 -10.81
N ASN A 484 -2.37 10.72 -10.67
CA ASN A 484 -1.27 9.93 -11.20
C ASN A 484 -1.16 10.06 -12.73
N ARG A 485 -2.27 9.90 -13.46
CA ARG A 485 -2.26 10.02 -14.93
C ARG A 485 -1.90 11.43 -15.38
N LEU A 486 -2.47 12.45 -14.75
CA LEU A 486 -2.14 13.85 -15.00
C LEU A 486 -0.63 14.13 -14.84
N SER A 487 -0.01 13.54 -13.81
CA SER A 487 1.44 13.62 -13.58
C SER A 487 2.29 13.03 -14.71
N PHE A 488 1.73 12.14 -15.53
CA PHE A 488 2.47 11.37 -16.53
C PHE A 488 2.00 11.55 -17.97
N CYS A 489 1.01 12.41 -18.25
CA CYS A 489 0.57 12.72 -19.62
C CYS A 489 1.68 13.38 -20.46
N HIS A 490 1.63 13.24 -21.79
CA HIS A 490 2.64 13.84 -22.66
C HIS A 490 2.66 15.37 -22.59
N TRP A 491 1.52 16.05 -22.41
CA TRP A 491 1.54 17.52 -22.28
C TRP A 491 2.33 17.97 -21.04
N THR A 492 2.20 17.26 -19.93
CA THR A 492 2.99 17.55 -18.72
C THR A 492 4.45 17.10 -18.90
N LYS A 493 4.71 15.95 -19.55
CA LYS A 493 6.08 15.42 -19.80
C LYS A 493 6.87 16.09 -20.91
N SER A 494 6.26 16.50 -22.01
CA SER A 494 6.96 17.04 -23.18
C SER A 494 7.58 18.38 -22.88
N LYS A 495 6.97 19.22 -22.03
CA LYS A 495 7.62 20.41 -21.49
C LYS A 495 8.67 20.11 -20.42
N VAL A 496 8.59 18.96 -19.73
CA VAL A 496 9.60 18.50 -18.76
C VAL A 496 10.83 17.88 -19.46
N ASN A 497 10.62 17.14 -20.55
CA ASN A 497 11.66 16.42 -21.30
C ASN A 497 12.19 17.22 -22.52
N SER A 498 11.46 18.24 -23.00
CA SER A 498 12.00 19.22 -23.97
C SER A 498 12.77 20.35 -23.29
N MET A 499 13.05 20.23 -21.99
CA MET A 499 14.06 21.05 -21.35
C MET A 499 15.43 20.60 -21.85
N SER A 500 15.84 21.10 -23.02
CA SER A 500 17.23 21.49 -23.11
C SER A 500 17.50 22.37 -21.89
N HIS A 501 18.58 22.11 -21.19
CA HIS A 501 19.37 22.95 -20.30
C HIS A 501 19.14 24.48 -20.41
N ASP A 502 17.92 24.96 -20.21
CA ASP A 502 17.55 26.34 -20.52
C ASP A 502 18.04 27.21 -19.38
N PHE A 503 19.05 28.01 -19.70
CA PHE A 503 19.81 28.79 -18.76
C PHE A 503 18.92 29.76 -17.94
N ALA A 504 17.76 30.17 -18.45
CA ALA A 504 16.77 30.94 -17.68
C ALA A 504 16.23 30.19 -16.46
N ASN A 505 15.90 28.91 -16.65
CA ASN A 505 15.41 28.08 -15.55
C ASN A 505 16.53 27.78 -14.57
N ALA A 506 17.77 27.65 -15.06
CA ALA A 506 18.94 27.56 -14.20
C ALA A 506 19.12 28.83 -13.36
N LEU A 507 19.11 30.03 -13.98
CA LEU A 507 19.21 31.31 -13.29
C LEU A 507 18.09 31.53 -12.26
N ARG A 508 16.82 31.33 -12.65
CA ARG A 508 15.68 31.42 -11.72
C ARG A 508 15.80 30.44 -10.55
N THR A 509 16.38 29.27 -10.80
CA THR A 509 16.64 28.29 -9.74
C THR A 509 17.82 28.73 -8.86
N LEU A 510 18.89 29.29 -9.43
CA LEU A 510 20.04 29.83 -8.69
C LEU A 510 19.63 31.02 -7.80
N GLU A 511 18.78 31.93 -8.28
CA GLU A 511 18.19 33.01 -7.48
C GLU A 511 17.44 32.47 -6.25
N LYS A 512 16.67 31.39 -6.43
CA LYS A 512 15.97 30.74 -5.32
C LYS A 512 16.94 30.03 -4.37
N VAL A 513 17.94 29.33 -4.89
CA VAL A 513 18.94 28.61 -4.07
C VAL A 513 19.83 29.59 -3.29
N GLU A 514 20.13 30.78 -3.83
CA GLU A 514 20.86 31.86 -3.13
C GLU A 514 20.24 32.16 -1.76
N LYS A 515 18.91 32.23 -1.68
CA LYS A 515 18.17 32.50 -0.42
C LYS A 515 18.48 31.47 0.69
N THR A 516 18.98 30.29 0.32
CA THR A 516 19.38 29.23 1.29
C THR A 516 20.82 29.38 1.79
N GLY A 517 21.64 30.23 1.17
CA GLY A 517 23.07 30.37 1.47
C GLY A 517 23.93 29.20 1.00
N ARG A 518 23.45 28.39 0.05
CA ARG A 518 24.11 27.15 -0.40
C ARG A 518 24.71 27.23 -1.82
N LEU A 519 24.74 28.41 -2.43
CA LEU A 519 25.43 28.58 -3.71
C LEU A 519 26.93 28.30 -3.52
N SER A 520 27.49 27.54 -4.45
CA SER A 520 28.92 27.46 -4.60
C SER A 520 29.48 28.80 -5.12
N PRO A 521 30.77 29.08 -4.91
CA PRO A 521 31.39 30.32 -5.39
C PRO A 521 31.18 30.57 -6.89
N ILE A 522 31.18 29.50 -7.70
CA ILE A 522 31.02 29.59 -9.16
C ILE A 522 29.58 29.85 -9.58
N GLU A 523 28.59 29.33 -8.83
CA GLU A 523 27.17 29.62 -9.06
C GLU A 523 26.82 31.05 -8.60
N ALA A 524 27.45 31.53 -7.52
CA ALA A 524 27.32 32.92 -7.06
C ALA A 524 27.95 33.90 -8.07
N GLU A 525 29.11 33.57 -8.62
CA GLU A 525 29.77 34.35 -9.69
C GLU A 525 28.89 34.46 -10.94
N LEU A 526 28.31 33.33 -11.38
CA LEU A 526 27.36 33.30 -12.51
C LEU A 526 26.13 34.19 -12.28
N LEU A 527 25.54 34.11 -11.08
CA LEU A 527 24.37 34.90 -10.71
C LEU A 527 24.70 36.39 -10.58
N GLN A 528 25.87 36.72 -10.05
CA GLN A 528 26.35 38.10 -9.95
C GLN A 528 26.62 38.70 -11.35
N TYR A 529 27.20 37.90 -12.26
CA TYR A 529 27.41 38.32 -13.64
C TYR A 529 26.10 38.68 -14.35
N ASP A 530 25.04 37.87 -14.20
CA ASP A 530 23.70 38.17 -14.76
C ASP A 530 23.14 39.50 -14.23
N ARG A 531 23.31 39.76 -12.92
CA ARG A 531 22.89 41.01 -12.26
C ARG A 531 23.66 42.24 -12.75
N ASP A 532 24.99 42.14 -12.79
CA ASP A 532 25.88 43.27 -13.10
C ASP A 532 25.80 43.71 -14.57
N LYS A 533 25.53 42.77 -15.48
CA LYS A 533 25.55 43.01 -16.93
C LYS A 533 24.17 43.22 -17.54
N GLY A 534 23.10 43.26 -16.74
CA GLY A 534 21.73 43.51 -17.22
C GLY A 534 21.29 42.50 -18.28
N ALA A 535 21.32 41.21 -17.95
CA ALA A 535 20.74 40.06 -18.67
C ALA A 535 20.66 40.12 -20.23
N PRO A 536 21.77 39.83 -20.96
CA PRO A 536 21.71 39.39 -22.37
C PRO A 536 20.70 38.25 -22.56
N PHE A 537 20.60 37.40 -21.54
CA PHE A 537 19.74 36.23 -21.54
C PHE A 537 18.25 36.55 -21.42
N ARG A 538 17.82 37.51 -20.57
CA ARG A 538 16.38 37.87 -20.44
C ARG A 538 15.86 38.54 -21.70
N GLU A 539 16.69 39.37 -22.34
CA GLU A 539 16.39 39.98 -23.64
C GLU A 539 16.29 38.92 -24.74
N TYR A 540 17.24 37.97 -24.77
CA TYR A 540 17.22 36.84 -25.68
C TYR A 540 16.02 35.88 -25.42
N GLU A 541 15.67 35.60 -24.17
CA GLU A 541 14.51 34.75 -23.83
C GLU A 541 13.20 35.42 -24.27
N ALA A 542 13.09 36.74 -24.10
CA ALA A 542 11.96 37.52 -24.61
C ALA A 542 11.88 37.46 -26.14
N PHE A 543 13.02 37.58 -26.84
CA PHE A 543 13.12 37.42 -28.29
C PHE A 543 12.71 36.00 -28.74
N ARG A 544 13.25 34.96 -28.10
CA ARG A 544 12.97 33.55 -28.37
C ARG A 544 11.50 33.23 -28.14
N ARG A 545 10.92 33.68 -27.02
CA ARG A 545 9.51 33.47 -26.70
C ARG A 545 8.60 34.11 -27.73
N LYS A 546 8.95 35.31 -28.19
CA LYS A 546 8.20 36.06 -29.20
C LYS A 546 8.28 35.41 -30.60
N ASN A 547 9.41 34.81 -30.96
CA ASN A 547 9.71 34.34 -32.32
C ASN A 547 9.86 32.81 -32.44
N ARG A 548 9.40 32.03 -31.45
CA ARG A 548 9.69 30.60 -31.33
C ARG A 548 9.35 29.80 -32.59
N LYS A 549 8.19 30.05 -33.18
CA LYS A 549 7.72 29.32 -34.35
C LYS A 549 8.58 29.67 -35.57
N GLU A 550 8.87 30.94 -35.75
CA GLU A 550 9.67 31.48 -36.83
C GLU A 550 11.11 30.97 -36.78
N ILE A 551 11.68 30.85 -35.57
CA ILE A 551 13.01 30.25 -35.32
C ILE A 551 13.01 28.78 -35.71
N ILE A 552 12.03 28.00 -35.24
CA ILE A 552 11.90 26.57 -35.57
C ILE A 552 11.76 26.39 -37.09
N ASP A 553 10.88 27.16 -37.72
CA ASP A 553 10.64 27.06 -39.16
C ASP A 553 11.89 27.51 -39.95
N PHE A 554 12.63 28.52 -39.47
CA PHE A 554 13.92 28.94 -40.04
C PHE A 554 14.97 27.83 -39.94
N MET A 555 15.10 27.21 -38.77
CA MET A 555 16.05 26.11 -38.54
C MET A 555 15.73 24.90 -39.44
N MET A 556 14.46 24.57 -39.61
CA MET A 556 14.04 23.50 -40.53
C MET A 556 14.32 23.85 -42.00
N ARG A 557 14.04 25.08 -42.43
CA ARG A 557 14.34 25.52 -43.81
C ARG A 557 15.83 25.50 -44.12
N HIS A 558 16.67 25.82 -43.13
CA HIS A 558 18.12 25.96 -43.28
C HIS A 558 18.90 24.83 -42.58
N GLU A 559 18.28 23.66 -42.44
CA GLU A 559 18.79 22.51 -41.67
C GLU A 559 20.24 22.14 -42.04
N LYS A 560 20.61 22.20 -43.34
CA LYS A 560 21.98 21.92 -43.78
C LYS A 560 23.03 22.83 -43.14
N HIS A 561 22.70 24.11 -42.95
CA HIS A 561 23.59 25.08 -42.32
C HIS A 561 23.59 24.93 -40.79
N VAL A 562 22.45 24.58 -40.21
CA VAL A 562 22.31 24.24 -38.80
C VAL A 562 23.15 23.01 -38.44
N ASN A 563 23.06 21.94 -39.21
CA ASN A 563 23.87 20.73 -38.97
C ASN A 563 25.38 21.03 -39.09
N LYS A 564 25.77 21.89 -40.04
CA LYS A 564 27.16 22.35 -40.17
C LYS A 564 27.63 23.25 -39.01
N PHE A 565 26.73 23.94 -38.32
CA PHE A 565 27.06 24.64 -37.08
C PHE A 565 27.51 23.64 -36.02
N TRP A 566 26.69 22.62 -35.80
CA TRP A 566 26.93 21.58 -34.80
C TRP A 566 28.13 20.67 -35.12
N GLU A 567 28.45 20.44 -36.40
CA GLU A 567 29.68 19.75 -36.82
C GLU A 567 30.96 20.54 -36.49
N ILE A 568 30.89 21.87 -36.53
CA ILE A 568 32.02 22.76 -36.22
C ILE A 568 32.15 22.96 -34.71
N ASP A 569 31.04 22.99 -33.97
CA ASP A 569 30.97 23.20 -32.52
C ASP A 569 31.09 21.89 -31.69
N THR A 570 31.91 20.95 -32.14
CA THR A 570 32.00 19.59 -31.54
C THR A 570 32.82 19.50 -30.24
N GLY A 571 33.27 20.62 -29.67
CA GLY A 571 34.12 20.64 -28.48
C GLY A 571 33.58 21.53 -27.36
N THR A 572 33.02 20.91 -26.33
CA THR A 572 32.75 21.45 -24.97
C THR A 572 31.56 22.39 -24.71
N ASN A 573 30.91 23.00 -25.71
CA ASN A 573 29.87 24.05 -25.46
C ASN A 573 28.49 23.83 -26.12
N ALA A 574 28.24 22.71 -26.78
CA ALA A 574 27.00 22.48 -27.54
C ALA A 574 25.68 22.61 -26.73
N GLY A 575 25.74 22.55 -25.40
CA GLY A 575 24.59 22.75 -24.51
C GLY A 575 24.31 24.20 -24.09
N VAL A 576 25.15 25.16 -24.47
CA VAL A 576 25.13 26.56 -23.99
C VAL A 576 24.98 27.59 -25.11
N VAL A 577 25.18 27.19 -26.38
CA VAL A 577 24.97 28.07 -27.52
C VAL A 577 23.49 28.45 -27.64
N SER A 578 23.20 29.75 -27.62
CA SER A 578 21.85 30.25 -27.85
C SER A 578 21.40 30.07 -29.31
N GLU A 579 20.08 30.02 -29.53
CA GLU A 579 19.52 30.08 -30.88
C GLU A 579 19.89 31.40 -31.58
N ALA A 580 20.26 32.48 -30.88
CA ALA A 580 20.72 33.72 -31.51
C ALA A 580 22.07 33.56 -32.19
N LEU A 581 23.05 32.90 -31.55
CA LEU A 581 24.36 32.61 -32.17
C LEU A 581 24.21 31.65 -33.36
N LEU A 582 23.33 30.66 -33.23
CA LEU A 582 22.99 29.77 -34.33
C LEU A 582 22.34 30.53 -35.50
N LEU A 583 21.37 31.39 -35.22
CA LEU A 583 20.69 32.20 -36.24
C LEU A 583 21.66 33.15 -36.94
N ASP A 584 22.55 33.82 -36.20
CA ASP A 584 23.60 34.67 -36.75
C ASP A 584 24.57 33.87 -37.65
N PHE A 585 25.01 32.71 -37.17
CA PHE A 585 25.87 31.84 -37.97
C PHE A 585 25.22 31.37 -39.28
N VAL A 586 23.94 30.96 -39.21
CA VAL A 586 23.20 30.55 -40.41
C VAL A 586 22.98 31.76 -41.31
N ASN A 587 22.62 32.92 -40.76
CA ASN A 587 22.43 34.19 -41.46
C ASN A 587 23.66 34.58 -42.31
N GLN A 588 24.87 34.42 -41.76
CA GLN A 588 26.12 34.71 -42.46
C GLN A 588 26.40 33.76 -43.64
N ARG A 589 25.80 32.57 -43.65
CA ARG A 589 26.08 31.50 -44.65
C ARG A 589 24.99 31.33 -45.70
N ILE A 590 23.78 31.84 -45.45
CA ILE A 590 22.69 31.80 -46.43
C ILE A 590 22.75 32.99 -47.39
N LYS A 591 22.81 32.70 -48.69
CA LYS A 591 22.86 33.72 -49.76
C LYS A 591 21.48 34.30 -50.10
N ASN A 592 20.45 33.45 -50.16
CA ASN A 592 19.09 33.85 -50.51
C ASN A 592 18.16 33.73 -49.31
N LYS A 593 17.65 34.87 -48.83
CA LYS A 593 16.78 34.95 -47.65
C LYS A 593 15.33 35.19 -48.05
N SER A 594 14.42 34.34 -47.57
CA SER A 594 12.99 34.58 -47.74
C SER A 594 12.57 35.87 -47.01
N LYS A 595 11.36 36.38 -47.32
CA LYS A 595 10.81 37.53 -46.60
C LYS A 595 10.68 37.25 -45.10
N ALA A 596 10.25 36.03 -44.74
CA ALA A 596 10.14 35.58 -43.36
C ALA A 596 11.51 35.50 -42.66
N ASP A 597 12.54 35.00 -43.35
CA ASP A 597 13.89 34.93 -42.77
C ASP A 597 14.47 36.32 -42.51
N ARG A 598 14.25 37.28 -43.42
CA ARG A 598 14.68 38.67 -43.23
C ARG A 598 14.00 39.33 -42.03
N GLU A 599 12.70 39.09 -41.85
CA GLU A 599 11.95 39.69 -40.74
C GLU A 599 12.36 39.10 -39.37
N LEU A 600 12.65 37.80 -39.32
CA LEU A 600 13.19 37.16 -38.11
C LEU A 600 14.58 37.70 -37.76
N LEU A 601 15.48 37.76 -38.74
CA LEU A 601 16.88 38.14 -38.51
C LEU A 601 17.06 39.63 -38.17
N ARG A 602 16.16 40.51 -38.65
CA ARG A 602 16.17 41.95 -38.31
C ARG A 602 15.89 42.21 -36.82
N GLN A 603 15.29 41.26 -36.13
CA GLN A 603 14.97 41.35 -34.70
C GLN A 603 16.14 40.93 -33.80
N LEU A 604 17.26 40.43 -34.36
CA LEU A 604 18.51 40.17 -33.63
C LEU A 604 19.42 41.40 -33.73
N SER A 605 19.70 42.05 -32.60
CA SER A 605 20.65 43.19 -32.60
C SER A 605 22.10 42.71 -32.54
N PRO A 606 23.04 43.40 -33.21
CA PRO A 606 24.47 43.10 -33.10
C PRO A 606 24.98 43.10 -31.65
N GLU A 607 24.47 44.01 -30.83
CA GLU A 607 24.83 44.12 -29.41
C GLU A 607 24.36 42.91 -28.59
N LEU A 608 23.20 42.32 -28.94
CA LEU A 608 22.70 41.10 -28.30
C LEU A 608 23.58 39.90 -28.65
N ILE A 609 23.98 39.78 -29.92
CA ILE A 609 24.85 38.71 -30.42
C ILE A 609 26.23 38.77 -29.76
N GLU A 610 26.82 39.97 -29.65
CA GLU A 610 28.13 40.16 -29.03
C GLU A 610 28.14 39.83 -27.53
N ARG A 611 27.11 40.28 -26.80
CA ARG A 611 26.96 39.98 -25.36
C ARG A 611 26.73 38.50 -25.10
N ASP A 612 25.96 37.83 -25.95
CA ASP A 612 25.67 36.40 -25.85
C ASP A 612 26.89 35.53 -26.23
N LYS A 613 27.71 36.00 -27.17
CA LYS A 613 29.01 35.42 -27.50
C LYS A 613 30.00 35.54 -26.34
N ASP A 614 30.19 36.75 -25.79
CA ASP A 614 31.06 36.99 -24.62
C ASP A 614 30.64 36.13 -23.42
N PHE A 615 29.33 35.98 -23.20
CA PHE A 615 28.78 35.10 -22.18
C PHE A 615 29.10 33.62 -22.45
N THR A 616 28.82 33.12 -23.66
CA THR A 616 29.06 31.72 -24.05
C THR A 616 30.55 31.36 -23.97
N ASP A 617 31.43 32.28 -24.37
CA ASP A 617 32.88 32.09 -24.31
C ASP A 617 33.39 32.04 -22.86
N ARG A 618 32.85 32.87 -21.96
CA ARG A 618 33.25 32.92 -20.54
C ARG A 618 32.69 31.77 -19.71
N PHE A 619 31.41 31.45 -19.90
CA PHE A 619 30.68 30.55 -19.02
C PHE A 619 30.34 29.20 -19.65
N GLY A 620 30.44 29.03 -20.97
CA GLY A 620 30.16 27.76 -21.66
C GLY A 620 30.89 26.56 -21.07
N PRO A 621 32.23 26.58 -20.95
CA PRO A 621 32.99 25.47 -20.37
C PRO A 621 32.71 25.26 -18.88
N THR A 622 32.31 26.33 -18.17
CA THR A 622 31.98 26.32 -16.74
C THR A 622 30.59 25.73 -16.50
N ILE A 623 29.61 26.05 -17.33
CA ILE A 623 28.26 25.52 -17.31
C ILE A 623 28.30 24.02 -17.63
N THR A 624 29.06 23.61 -18.66
CA THR A 624 29.32 22.19 -18.95
C THR A 624 29.97 21.49 -17.75
N LYS A 625 30.96 22.11 -17.09
CA LYS A 625 31.57 21.59 -15.85
C LYS A 625 30.64 21.59 -14.63
N ILE A 626 29.70 22.53 -14.51
CA ILE A 626 28.65 22.53 -13.48
C ILE A 626 27.71 21.33 -13.72
N TYR A 627 27.38 21.02 -14.96
CA TYR A 627 26.61 19.82 -15.28
C TYR A 627 27.38 18.51 -15.00
N ASP A 628 28.68 18.47 -15.31
CA ASP A 628 29.53 17.27 -15.15
C ASP A 628 29.99 17.01 -13.69
N LYS A 629 30.29 18.07 -12.92
CA LYS A 629 30.85 17.98 -11.55
C LYS A 629 29.77 17.76 -10.47
N HIS A 630 28.51 18.11 -10.71
CA HIS A 630 27.45 18.16 -9.69
C HIS A 630 26.52 16.93 -9.68
N SER A 631 27.07 15.72 -9.87
CA SER A 631 26.25 14.51 -10.04
C SER A 631 25.62 13.93 -8.76
N VAL A 632 26.01 14.31 -7.54
CA VAL A 632 25.61 13.52 -6.35
C VAL A 632 24.88 14.25 -5.18
N GLU A 633 25.21 15.48 -4.75
CA GLU A 633 24.59 16.02 -3.51
C GLU A 633 23.97 17.44 -3.57
N SER A 634 24.60 18.44 -4.21
CA SER A 634 24.00 19.79 -4.36
C SER A 634 22.81 19.84 -5.35
N ASN A 635 22.61 18.75 -6.10
CA ASN A 635 21.70 18.66 -7.24
C ASN A 635 20.24 18.32 -6.84
N LEU A 636 19.98 17.79 -5.65
CA LEU A 636 18.62 17.35 -5.30
C LEU A 636 17.66 18.53 -5.16
N LEU A 637 18.03 19.60 -4.44
CA LEU A 637 17.19 20.80 -4.34
C LEU A 637 16.96 21.45 -5.70
N PHE A 638 18.03 21.58 -6.49
CA PHE A 638 17.97 22.17 -7.83
C PHE A 638 17.04 21.36 -8.75
N LYS A 639 17.21 20.02 -8.80
CA LYS A 639 16.32 19.11 -9.55
C LYS A 639 14.87 19.21 -9.11
N GLU A 640 14.60 19.27 -7.80
CA GLU A 640 13.23 19.38 -7.31
C GLU A 640 12.62 20.75 -7.66
N ILE A 641 13.32 21.87 -7.42
CA ILE A 641 12.83 23.21 -7.80
C ILE A 641 12.56 23.29 -9.31
N VAL A 642 13.42 22.72 -10.15
CA VAL A 642 13.21 22.67 -11.60
C VAL A 642 11.91 21.95 -11.96
N LYS A 643 11.64 20.77 -11.35
CA LYS A 643 10.37 20.06 -11.57
C LYS A 643 9.16 20.87 -11.12
N LEU A 644 9.24 21.56 -9.97
CA LEU A 644 8.16 22.40 -9.45
C LEU A 644 7.90 23.60 -10.37
N ASN A 645 8.95 24.29 -10.83
CA ASN A 645 8.88 25.40 -11.77
C ASN A 645 8.18 24.98 -13.08
N THR A 646 8.33 23.73 -13.54
CA THR A 646 7.64 23.27 -14.74
C THR A 646 6.12 23.25 -14.57
N LEU A 647 5.63 22.78 -13.42
CA LEU A 647 4.19 22.78 -13.12
C LEU A 647 3.66 24.21 -12.92
N ASP A 648 4.44 25.10 -12.31
CA ASP A 648 4.09 26.52 -12.22
C ASP A 648 4.04 27.18 -13.61
N SER A 649 4.99 26.87 -14.50
CA SER A 649 4.95 27.36 -15.88
C SER A 649 3.72 26.85 -16.63
N LEU A 650 3.31 25.60 -16.43
CA LEU A 650 2.08 25.07 -17.04
C LEU A 650 0.85 25.82 -16.54
N ARG A 651 0.75 26.06 -15.23
CA ARG A 651 -0.28 26.91 -14.62
C ARG A 651 -0.30 28.30 -15.25
N ASP A 652 0.85 28.96 -15.34
CA ASP A 652 0.91 30.35 -15.81
C ASP A 652 0.53 30.48 -17.30
N HIS A 653 0.89 29.50 -18.13
CA HIS A 653 0.64 29.58 -19.57
C HIS A 653 -0.75 29.13 -19.99
N HIS A 654 -1.35 28.18 -19.26
CA HIS A 654 -2.62 27.54 -19.67
C HIS A 654 -3.79 27.88 -18.77
N TYR A 655 -3.50 28.40 -17.57
CA TYR A 655 -4.49 28.70 -16.54
C TYR A 655 -4.35 30.12 -16.01
N ASN A 656 -3.68 31.01 -16.75
CA ASN A 656 -3.47 32.42 -16.39
C ASN A 656 -2.88 32.64 -14.99
N GLY A 657 -2.13 31.66 -14.48
CA GLY A 657 -1.56 31.70 -13.13
C GLY A 657 -2.53 31.39 -11.99
N GLU A 658 -3.78 31.01 -12.29
CA GLU A 658 -4.77 30.61 -11.29
C GLU A 658 -4.28 29.40 -10.47
N ALA A 659 -4.47 29.45 -9.15
CA ALA A 659 -4.09 28.35 -8.28
C ALA A 659 -4.86 27.07 -8.67
N THR A 660 -4.14 25.95 -8.68
CA THR A 660 -4.67 24.64 -9.09
C THR A 660 -4.33 23.60 -8.05
N PHE A 661 -5.33 23.12 -7.33
CA PHE A 661 -5.20 22.14 -6.26
C PHE A 661 -4.52 20.86 -6.77
N ALA A 662 -4.92 20.36 -7.93
CA ALA A 662 -4.35 19.16 -8.53
C ALA A 662 -2.84 19.31 -8.82
N PHE A 663 -2.38 20.45 -9.36
CA PHE A 663 -0.94 20.65 -9.60
C PHE A 663 -0.16 20.85 -8.31
N ASP A 664 -0.72 21.55 -7.33
CA ASP A 664 -0.14 21.67 -6.00
C ASP A 664 -0.04 20.31 -5.28
N LEU A 665 -1.03 19.42 -5.48
CA LEU A 665 -0.99 18.06 -4.97
C LEU A 665 0.11 17.23 -5.66
N ILE A 666 0.24 17.33 -6.99
CA ILE A 666 1.34 16.68 -7.72
C ILE A 666 2.70 17.18 -7.21
N LYS A 667 2.84 18.49 -7.00
CA LYS A 667 4.05 19.11 -6.43
C LYS A 667 4.33 18.54 -5.04
N LEU A 668 3.33 18.46 -4.16
CA LEU A 668 3.47 17.88 -2.82
C LEU A 668 3.89 16.40 -2.89
N ASN A 669 3.18 15.57 -3.66
CA ASN A 669 3.48 14.14 -3.83
C ASN A 669 4.93 13.93 -4.30
N ASN A 670 5.37 14.74 -5.26
CA ASN A 670 6.75 14.71 -5.75
C ASN A 670 7.72 15.01 -4.61
N LEU A 671 7.51 16.09 -3.84
CA LEU A 671 8.35 16.44 -2.71
C LEU A 671 8.45 15.30 -1.68
N LEU A 672 7.30 14.75 -1.28
CA LEU A 672 7.22 13.70 -0.26
C LEU A 672 7.83 12.35 -0.69
N SER A 673 7.83 12.06 -1.99
CA SER A 673 8.39 10.82 -2.53
C SER A 673 9.92 10.80 -2.62
N VAL A 674 10.58 11.96 -2.52
CA VAL A 674 12.02 12.07 -2.83
C VAL A 674 12.85 11.83 -1.57
N LYS A 675 13.92 11.03 -1.71
CA LYS A 675 14.94 10.82 -0.66
C LYS A 675 15.51 12.13 -0.09
N TYR A 676 15.43 13.21 -0.86
CA TYR A 676 15.87 14.55 -0.54
C TYR A 676 15.25 15.11 0.74
N ILE A 677 13.96 14.87 1.00
CA ILE A 677 13.32 15.36 2.23
C ILE A 677 14.01 14.84 3.49
N ASN A 678 14.57 13.62 3.44
CA ASN A 678 15.32 13.06 4.56
C ASN A 678 16.62 13.82 4.88
N THR A 679 17.08 14.69 3.98
CA THR A 679 18.25 15.56 4.19
C THR A 679 17.89 16.91 4.80
N ILE A 680 16.60 17.22 4.96
CA ILE A 680 16.11 18.51 5.45
C ILE A 680 15.84 18.39 6.95
N GLY A 681 16.56 19.20 7.73
CA GLY A 681 16.39 19.27 9.19
C GLY A 681 15.28 20.24 9.59
N LYS A 682 14.88 20.18 10.87
CA LYS A 682 13.95 21.16 11.45
C LYS A 682 14.56 22.57 11.37
N GLY A 683 13.83 23.54 10.82
CA GLY A 683 14.26 24.95 10.72
C GLY A 683 15.16 25.26 9.53
N ASP A 684 15.29 24.34 8.58
CA ASP A 684 16.07 24.55 7.35
C ASP A 684 15.35 25.51 6.39
N LYS A 685 16.04 26.57 5.93
CA LYS A 685 15.49 27.57 4.99
C LYS A 685 15.00 26.99 3.66
N ARG A 686 15.44 25.78 3.30
CA ARG A 686 14.96 25.05 2.11
C ARG A 686 13.46 24.76 2.22
N ILE A 687 12.92 24.62 3.43
CA ILE A 687 11.49 24.41 3.67
C ILE A 687 10.68 25.58 3.14
N ASP A 688 11.07 26.82 3.46
CA ASP A 688 10.36 28.02 3.04
C ASP A 688 10.28 28.12 1.51
N LEU A 689 11.37 27.80 0.82
CA LEU A 689 11.40 27.77 -0.65
C LEU A 689 10.46 26.72 -1.25
N LEU A 690 10.42 25.51 -0.67
CA LEU A 690 9.51 24.47 -1.14
C LEU A 690 8.05 24.87 -0.91
N LYS A 691 7.76 25.60 0.18
CA LYS A 691 6.44 26.15 0.48
C LYS A 691 6.03 27.26 -0.49
N GLU A 692 6.96 28.06 -1.03
CA GLU A 692 6.65 29.08 -2.05
C GLU A 692 5.98 28.46 -3.30
N HIS A 693 6.24 27.18 -3.57
CA HIS A 693 5.63 26.45 -4.69
C HIS A 693 4.26 25.84 -4.37
N LEU A 694 3.80 25.90 -3.13
CA LEU A 694 2.51 25.36 -2.71
C LEU A 694 1.59 26.52 -2.36
N ASN A 695 0.57 26.75 -3.17
CA ASN A 695 -0.45 27.79 -2.98
C ASN A 695 -1.51 27.34 -1.97
N VAL A 696 -1.82 26.03 -1.94
CA VAL A 696 -2.78 25.44 -0.99
C VAL A 696 -2.20 25.47 0.44
N PRO A 697 -2.81 26.22 1.39
CA PRO A 697 -2.25 26.42 2.73
C PRO A 697 -2.01 25.11 3.51
N VAL A 698 -2.96 24.19 3.47
CA VAL A 698 -2.85 22.91 4.18
C VAL A 698 -1.68 22.04 3.68
N PHE A 699 -1.28 22.16 2.41
CA PHE A 699 -0.12 21.42 1.89
C PHE A 699 1.20 21.98 2.42
N ARG A 700 1.27 23.30 2.64
CA ARG A 700 2.43 23.94 3.27
C ARG A 700 2.60 23.47 4.71
N GLU A 701 1.51 23.42 5.47
CA GLU A 701 1.51 22.93 6.85
C GLU A 701 1.87 21.44 6.91
N TYR A 702 1.28 20.63 6.03
CA TYR A 702 1.57 19.20 5.96
C TYR A 702 3.05 18.93 5.63
N LEU A 703 3.62 19.65 4.66
CA LEU A 703 5.04 19.50 4.29
C LEU A 703 5.96 19.76 5.49
N GLU A 704 5.69 20.82 6.26
CA GLU A 704 6.45 21.15 7.47
C GLU A 704 6.33 20.06 8.54
N MET A 705 5.10 19.60 8.78
CA MET A 705 4.84 18.52 9.73
C MET A 705 5.56 17.24 9.31
N PHE A 706 5.47 16.85 8.04
CA PHE A 706 6.12 15.67 7.50
C PHE A 706 7.65 15.73 7.67
N ILE A 707 8.28 16.86 7.33
CA ILE A 707 9.73 17.05 7.51
C ILE A 707 10.11 16.96 8.99
N ALA A 708 9.33 17.57 9.88
CA ALA A 708 9.56 17.50 11.32
C ALA A 708 9.44 16.07 11.87
N GLU A 709 8.48 15.28 11.38
CA GLU A 709 8.33 13.86 11.74
C GLU A 709 9.44 12.98 11.19
N GLN A 710 9.82 13.15 9.92
CA GLN A 710 10.96 12.44 9.33
C GLN A 710 12.25 12.75 10.08
N TYR A 711 12.51 14.01 10.41
CA TYR A 711 13.67 14.40 11.21
C TYR A 711 13.69 13.72 12.59
N LYS A 712 12.54 13.67 13.29
CA LYS A 712 12.41 12.93 14.56
C LYS A 712 12.70 11.44 14.38
N TYR A 713 12.15 10.82 13.32
CA TYR A 713 12.39 9.41 13.01
C TYR A 713 13.87 9.13 12.72
N HIS A 714 14.54 9.97 11.92
CA HIS A 714 15.98 9.85 11.65
C HIS A 714 16.80 9.98 12.92
N LEU A 715 16.52 10.96 13.79
CA LEU A 715 17.18 11.09 15.09
C LEU A 715 16.98 9.85 15.98
N GLN A 716 15.76 9.29 16.02
CA GLN A 716 15.49 8.07 16.79
C GLN A 716 16.21 6.86 16.20
N ARG A 717 16.26 6.76 14.86
CA ARG A 717 16.96 5.70 14.16
C ARG A 717 18.47 5.81 14.32
N GLU A 718 19.04 7.00 14.22
CA GLU A 718 20.45 7.28 14.51
C GLU A 718 20.78 6.96 15.95
N LYS A 719 19.94 7.35 16.93
CA LYS A 719 20.10 6.92 18.32
C LYS A 719 20.05 5.40 18.47
N SER A 720 19.16 4.72 17.74
CA SER A 720 19.04 3.26 17.76
C SER A 720 20.20 2.55 17.07
N VAL A 721 20.71 3.12 15.98
CA VAL A 721 21.87 2.65 15.21
C VAL A 721 23.15 2.93 15.98
N ALA A 722 23.32 4.10 16.58
CA ALA A 722 24.41 4.44 17.49
C ALA A 722 24.38 3.53 18.72
N LYS A 723 23.19 3.24 19.28
CA LYS A 723 23.02 2.25 20.35
C LYS A 723 23.39 0.84 19.90
N LYS A 724 23.06 0.43 18.66
CA LYS A 724 23.50 -0.85 18.08
C LYS A 724 25.00 -0.88 17.74
N LYS A 725 25.58 0.26 17.32
CA LYS A 725 27.00 0.41 16.97
C LYS A 725 27.87 0.43 18.23
N ALA A 726 27.36 1.00 19.33
CA ALA A 726 27.98 0.95 20.65
C ALA A 726 28.05 -0.46 21.26
N VAL A 727 27.22 -1.41 20.79
CA VAL A 727 27.29 -2.83 21.19
C VAL A 727 28.40 -3.58 20.43
N HIS A 728 29.04 -2.98 19.41
CA HIS A 728 30.03 -3.66 18.55
C HIS A 728 31.26 -2.81 18.21
N ASP A 729 31.73 -1.95 19.13
CA ASP A 729 33.00 -1.27 18.94
C ASP A 729 34.18 -2.24 19.15
N ALA A 730 35.18 -2.21 18.26
CA ALA A 730 36.31 -3.13 18.28
C ALA A 730 37.16 -2.99 19.56
N ASP A 731 37.22 -1.79 20.13
CA ASP A 731 37.86 -1.53 21.43
C ASP A 731 37.13 -2.23 22.57
N THR A 732 35.80 -2.16 22.62
CA THR A 732 34.99 -2.88 23.63
C THR A 732 35.13 -4.39 23.48
N ILE A 733 35.04 -4.91 22.23
CA ILE A 733 35.17 -6.35 21.95
C ILE A 733 36.54 -6.86 22.39
N LEU A 734 37.61 -6.14 22.03
CA LEU A 734 38.97 -6.50 22.43
C LEU A 734 39.15 -6.40 23.94
N ALA A 735 38.67 -5.31 24.56
CA ALA A 735 38.74 -5.08 26.00
C ALA A 735 38.06 -6.21 26.79
N GLU A 736 36.90 -6.70 26.37
CA GLU A 736 36.22 -7.82 27.02
C GLU A 736 37.02 -9.14 26.94
N MET A 737 37.70 -9.40 25.82
CA MET A 737 38.54 -10.59 25.63
C MET A 737 39.85 -10.54 26.41
N ILE A 738 40.46 -9.36 26.55
CA ILE A 738 41.75 -9.18 27.22
C ILE A 738 41.62 -8.86 28.72
N ARG A 739 40.47 -8.35 29.19
CA ARG A 739 40.25 -8.05 30.61
C ARG A 739 40.53 -9.24 31.55
N PRO A 740 40.16 -10.49 31.23
CA PRO A 740 40.56 -11.66 32.03
C PRO A 740 42.07 -11.96 32.00
N LEU A 741 42.83 -11.29 31.15
CA LEU A 741 44.26 -11.48 30.89
C LEU A 741 45.10 -10.26 31.31
N GLU A 742 44.50 -9.30 32.03
CA GLU A 742 45.18 -8.10 32.52
C GLU A 742 46.43 -8.46 33.34
N GLY A 743 47.52 -7.73 33.13
CA GLY A 743 48.82 -8.02 33.75
C GLY A 743 49.68 -9.04 33.00
N LYS A 744 49.16 -9.69 31.93
CA LYS A 744 49.91 -10.61 31.07
C LYS A 744 50.19 -10.01 29.69
N VAL A 745 51.29 -10.43 29.08
CA VAL A 745 51.54 -10.18 27.66
C VAL A 745 50.67 -11.14 26.85
N VAL A 746 49.85 -10.62 25.92
CA VAL A 746 48.88 -11.42 25.17
C VAL A 746 49.28 -11.50 23.70
N LEU A 747 49.48 -12.72 23.20
CA LEU A 747 49.64 -12.97 21.77
C LEU A 747 48.29 -13.30 21.14
N VAL A 748 47.80 -12.43 20.26
CA VAL A 748 46.52 -12.59 19.57
C VAL A 748 46.74 -13.22 18.21
N ASP A 749 46.04 -14.31 17.93
CA ASP A 749 46.09 -15.05 16.69
C ASP A 749 44.72 -15.06 15.99
N PHE A 750 44.66 -14.39 14.84
CA PHE A 750 43.50 -14.39 13.95
C PHE A 750 43.65 -15.52 12.93
N TRP A 751 42.78 -16.52 13.04
CA TRP A 751 42.88 -17.77 12.28
C TRP A 751 41.49 -18.33 11.95
N ASN A 752 41.46 -19.40 11.15
CA ASN A 752 40.25 -20.19 10.92
C ASN A 752 40.58 -21.68 10.74
N THR A 753 39.64 -22.57 11.03
CA THR A 753 39.86 -24.03 11.00
C THR A 753 40.17 -24.60 9.62
N TRP A 754 39.77 -23.89 8.56
CA TRP A 754 40.05 -24.26 7.16
C TRP A 754 41.35 -23.66 6.63
N CYS A 755 42.02 -22.81 7.40
CA CYS A 755 43.23 -22.11 6.98
C CYS A 755 44.48 -23.00 7.15
N GLY A 756 44.89 -23.69 6.08
CA GLY A 756 46.10 -24.53 6.06
C GLY A 756 47.37 -23.81 6.56
N PRO A 757 47.69 -22.59 6.07
CA PRO A 757 48.84 -21.83 6.56
C PRO A 757 48.77 -21.46 8.04
N CYS A 758 47.57 -21.26 8.60
CA CYS A 758 47.39 -20.99 10.03
C CYS A 758 47.75 -22.22 10.88
N LEU A 759 47.35 -23.42 10.45
CA LEU A 759 47.67 -24.66 11.13
C LEU A 759 49.18 -24.96 11.10
N ASP A 760 49.86 -24.65 9.99
CA ASP A 760 51.33 -24.74 9.90
C ASP A 760 52.02 -23.76 10.87
N MET A 761 51.52 -22.53 10.96
CA MET A 761 52.00 -21.53 11.94
C MET A 761 51.83 -22.01 13.38
N HIS A 762 50.70 -22.64 13.72
CA HIS A 762 50.49 -23.21 15.06
C HIS A 762 51.52 -24.27 15.45
N GLN A 763 51.97 -25.09 14.50
CA GLN A 763 53.05 -26.05 14.73
C GLN A 763 54.39 -25.34 14.97
N LYS A 764 54.69 -24.32 14.16
CA LYS A 764 55.92 -23.52 14.29
C LYS A 764 56.00 -22.71 15.58
N LEU A 765 54.85 -22.36 16.18
CA LEU A 765 54.79 -21.66 17.46
C LEU A 765 55.01 -22.57 18.69
N LYS A 766 55.03 -23.90 18.54
CA LYS A 766 55.20 -24.83 19.69
C LYS A 766 56.47 -24.58 20.52
N PRO A 767 57.67 -24.35 19.92
CA PRO A 767 58.86 -24.05 20.71
C PRO A 767 58.74 -22.76 21.52
N LEU A 768 58.13 -21.70 20.95
CA LEU A 768 57.88 -20.46 21.69
C LEU A 768 56.93 -20.69 22.85
N LYS A 769 55.83 -21.41 22.60
CA LYS A 769 54.87 -21.74 23.67
C LYS A 769 55.56 -22.44 24.83
N LYS A 770 56.46 -23.38 24.54
CA LYS A 770 57.27 -24.08 25.55
C LYS A 770 58.21 -23.13 26.29
N ASP A 771 58.92 -22.26 25.57
CA ASP A 771 59.81 -21.24 26.18
C ASP A 771 59.06 -20.22 27.06
N MET A 772 57.76 -20.05 26.82
CA MET A 772 56.88 -19.14 27.57
C MET A 772 56.10 -19.82 28.70
N GLU A 773 56.23 -21.15 28.87
CA GLU A 773 55.58 -21.84 29.99
C GLU A 773 56.12 -21.32 31.33
N GLY A 774 55.20 -20.96 32.23
CA GLY A 774 55.54 -20.40 33.54
C GLY A 774 55.84 -18.90 33.55
N LYS A 775 55.79 -18.22 32.40
CA LYS A 775 55.87 -16.74 32.30
C LYS A 775 54.46 -16.13 32.22
N ASP A 776 54.36 -14.82 32.48
CA ASP A 776 53.11 -14.05 32.36
C ASP A 776 52.74 -13.74 30.90
N VAL A 777 52.62 -14.80 30.08
CA VAL A 777 52.27 -14.75 28.66
C VAL A 777 51.05 -15.63 28.39
N GLU A 778 50.06 -15.08 27.68
CA GLU A 778 48.86 -15.82 27.27
C GLU A 778 48.68 -15.80 25.75
N PHE A 779 48.10 -16.87 25.19
CA PHE A 779 47.74 -16.96 23.78
C PHE A 779 46.22 -16.82 23.64
N LEU A 780 45.77 -15.86 22.83
CA LEU A 780 44.38 -15.58 22.51
C LEU A 780 44.09 -15.89 21.04
N TYR A 781 43.24 -16.87 20.79
CA TYR A 781 42.86 -17.32 19.45
C TYR A 781 41.48 -16.79 19.08
N ILE A 782 41.38 -16.08 17.96
CA ILE A 782 40.13 -15.49 17.46
C ILE A 782 39.83 -16.08 16.07
N ALA A 783 38.67 -16.73 15.95
CA ALA A 783 38.15 -17.25 14.69
C ALA A 783 36.74 -16.71 14.44
N ASP A 784 36.35 -16.58 13.18
CA ASP A 784 35.00 -16.16 12.82
C ASP A 784 34.05 -17.36 12.62
N VAL A 785 32.80 -17.05 12.29
CA VAL A 785 31.77 -18.06 12.05
C VAL A 785 32.04 -18.97 10.85
N SER A 786 32.97 -18.62 9.95
CA SER A 786 33.37 -19.48 8.83
C SER A 786 34.12 -20.73 9.29
N SER A 787 34.69 -20.71 10.50
CA SER A 787 35.08 -21.93 11.21
C SER A 787 33.83 -22.64 11.74
N PRO A 788 33.46 -23.84 11.23
CA PRO A 788 32.27 -24.54 11.70
C PRO A 788 32.38 -24.85 13.20
N LEU A 789 31.31 -24.62 13.96
CA LEU A 789 31.34 -24.67 15.44
C LEU A 789 31.94 -25.98 15.98
N LYS A 790 31.60 -27.12 15.39
CA LYS A 790 32.11 -28.43 15.79
C LYS A 790 33.62 -28.53 15.59
N SER A 791 34.12 -28.15 14.40
CA SER A 791 35.55 -28.16 14.08
C SER A 791 36.32 -27.19 14.98
N TRP A 792 35.80 -25.97 15.17
CA TRP A 792 36.43 -24.96 16.02
C TRP A 792 36.59 -25.46 17.46
N ARG A 793 35.55 -26.08 18.05
CA ARG A 793 35.64 -26.67 19.39
C ARG A 793 36.73 -27.73 19.48
N THR A 794 36.80 -28.66 18.52
CA THR A 794 37.84 -29.70 18.51
C THR A 794 39.25 -29.13 18.49
N PHE A 795 39.51 -28.07 17.70
CA PHE A 795 40.82 -27.41 17.69
C PHE A 795 41.08 -26.60 18.96
N ALA A 796 40.06 -25.90 19.48
CA ALA A 796 40.18 -25.11 20.70
C ALA A 796 40.52 -25.99 21.92
N ASP A 797 39.85 -27.13 22.06
CA ASP A 797 40.09 -28.09 23.15
C ASP A 797 41.51 -28.70 23.09
N GLY A 798 42.09 -28.80 21.89
CA GLY A 798 43.43 -29.33 21.66
C GLY A 798 44.58 -28.32 21.82
N MET A 799 44.28 -27.03 22.08
CA MET A 799 45.27 -25.96 22.13
C MET A 799 45.19 -25.18 23.45
N LYS A 800 46.33 -25.05 24.15
CA LYS A 800 46.43 -24.24 25.36
C LYS A 800 46.33 -22.74 25.01
N GLY A 801 45.40 -22.03 25.66
CA GLY A 801 45.14 -20.59 25.51
C GLY A 801 43.64 -20.27 25.63
N LYS A 802 43.29 -19.00 25.39
CA LYS A 802 41.89 -18.54 25.32
C LYS A 802 41.40 -18.58 23.88
N HIS A 803 40.19 -19.06 23.66
CA HIS A 803 39.63 -19.24 22.33
C HIS A 803 38.29 -18.53 22.22
N HIS A 804 38.14 -17.69 21.21
CA HIS A 804 36.89 -16.99 20.90
C HIS A 804 36.46 -17.29 19.46
N ARG A 805 35.19 -17.66 19.31
CA ARG A 805 34.51 -17.72 18.02
C ARG A 805 33.53 -16.56 17.92
N VAL A 806 33.92 -15.54 17.16
CA VAL A 806 33.19 -14.28 17.08
C VAL A 806 32.16 -14.30 15.95
N SER A 807 31.15 -13.45 16.05
CA SER A 807 30.19 -13.18 14.98
C SER A 807 30.86 -12.56 13.75
N LYS A 808 30.15 -12.53 12.63
CA LYS A 808 30.67 -11.92 11.39
C LYS A 808 30.93 -10.42 11.60
N GLU A 809 30.07 -9.76 12.36
CA GLU A 809 30.11 -8.34 12.65
C GLU A 809 31.30 -7.97 13.54
N GLU A 810 31.52 -8.72 14.63
CA GLU A 810 32.69 -8.57 15.50
C GLU A 810 34.00 -8.85 14.75
N TRP A 811 34.03 -9.86 13.87
CA TRP A 811 35.19 -10.14 13.03
C TRP A 811 35.53 -8.97 12.10
N GLN A 812 34.54 -8.34 11.46
CA GLN A 812 34.81 -7.17 10.62
C GLN A 812 35.35 -5.98 11.43
N ALA A 813 34.83 -5.76 12.64
CA ALA A 813 35.31 -4.71 13.54
C ALA A 813 36.78 -4.94 13.93
N LEU A 814 37.13 -6.17 14.32
CA LEU A 814 38.50 -6.56 14.66
C LEU A 814 39.43 -6.52 13.44
N LYS A 815 38.99 -6.97 12.26
CA LYS A 815 39.75 -6.86 11.00
C LYS A 815 40.11 -5.43 10.66
N ALA A 816 39.18 -4.49 10.84
CA ALA A 816 39.45 -3.07 10.60
C ALA A 816 40.47 -2.51 11.61
N LYS A 817 40.34 -2.87 12.90
CA LYS A 817 41.23 -2.39 13.97
C LYS A 817 42.67 -2.89 13.84
N PHE A 818 42.86 -4.15 13.47
CA PHE A 818 44.18 -4.78 13.31
C PHE A 818 44.68 -4.77 11.85
N GLU A 819 43.99 -4.05 10.95
CA GLU A 819 44.32 -3.94 9.52
C GLU A 819 44.54 -5.29 8.81
N ILE A 820 43.69 -6.27 9.13
CA ILE A 820 43.84 -7.66 8.69
C ILE A 820 43.40 -7.79 7.22
N SER A 821 44.37 -7.93 6.31
CA SER A 821 44.11 -8.22 4.89
C SER A 821 44.03 -9.71 4.57
N GLY A 822 44.57 -10.58 5.43
CA GLY A 822 44.54 -12.04 5.30
C GLY A 822 44.94 -12.75 6.61
N ILE A 823 44.71 -14.06 6.67
CA ILE A 823 45.13 -14.93 7.80
C ILE A 823 46.15 -15.96 7.31
N PRO A 824 47.11 -16.41 8.15
CA PRO A 824 47.26 -16.09 9.57
C PRO A 824 47.74 -14.65 9.83
N HIS A 825 47.24 -14.06 10.91
CA HIS A 825 47.65 -12.72 11.37
C HIS A 825 47.86 -12.74 12.88
N LEU A 826 49.08 -12.38 13.31
CA LEU A 826 49.46 -12.34 14.72
C LEU A 826 49.64 -10.89 15.18
N ALA A 827 49.18 -10.59 16.39
CA ALA A 827 49.36 -9.29 17.05
C ALA A 827 49.85 -9.48 18.50
N LEU A 828 50.59 -8.51 19.02
CA LEU A 828 51.11 -8.51 20.39
C LEU A 828 50.43 -7.40 21.21
N ILE A 829 49.94 -7.75 22.39
CA ILE A 829 49.33 -6.84 23.36
C ILE A 829 50.14 -6.89 24.66
N GLY A 830 50.43 -5.72 25.22
CA GLY A 830 51.20 -5.57 26.45
C GLY A 830 50.37 -5.84 27.70
N LYS A 831 51.01 -5.86 28.87
CA LYS A 831 50.37 -6.14 30.16
C LYS A 831 49.27 -5.15 30.55
N ASP A 832 49.35 -3.93 30.02
CA ASP A 832 48.41 -2.83 30.24
C ASP A 832 47.29 -2.77 29.18
N GLY A 833 47.20 -3.79 28.31
CA GLY A 833 46.18 -3.88 27.27
C GLY A 833 46.44 -3.01 26.03
N ARG A 834 47.57 -2.27 25.96
CA ARG A 834 47.94 -1.53 24.74
C ARG A 834 48.40 -2.49 23.64
N ILE A 835 48.05 -2.18 22.40
CA ILE A 835 48.54 -2.90 21.22
C ILE A 835 50.00 -2.49 21.01
N ILE A 836 50.91 -3.43 21.27
CA ILE A 836 52.35 -3.26 21.13
C ILE A 836 52.76 -3.42 19.67
N ASN A 837 52.19 -4.43 19.01
CA ASN A 837 52.37 -4.63 17.58
C ASN A 837 51.08 -5.16 16.95
N PRO A 838 50.42 -4.40 16.06
CA PRO A 838 49.18 -4.83 15.42
C PRO A 838 49.39 -5.93 14.37
N LYS A 839 50.64 -6.16 13.92
CA LYS A 839 50.98 -7.18 12.91
C LYS A 839 52.42 -7.66 13.05
N ILE A 840 52.59 -8.94 13.35
CA ILE A 840 53.89 -9.60 13.36
C ILE A 840 54.16 -10.20 11.97
N ASP A 841 55.19 -9.70 11.28
CA ASP A 841 55.56 -10.16 9.94
C ASP A 841 56.01 -11.63 9.92
N TRP A 842 55.71 -12.30 8.80
CA TRP A 842 55.84 -13.76 8.66
C TRP A 842 57.26 -14.28 8.95
N ILE A 843 57.33 -15.27 9.82
CA ILE A 843 58.55 -15.78 10.45
C ILE A 843 59.20 -16.83 9.53
N HIS A 844 60.14 -16.41 8.69
CA HIS A 844 60.93 -17.34 7.85
C HIS A 844 62.42 -17.40 8.17
N THR A 845 62.93 -16.59 9.11
CA THR A 845 64.37 -16.55 9.43
C THR A 845 64.64 -16.64 10.93
N VAL A 846 65.78 -17.22 11.32
CA VAL A 846 66.24 -17.26 12.72
C VAL A 846 66.36 -15.85 13.33
N LYS A 847 66.62 -14.84 12.48
CA LYS A 847 66.73 -13.42 12.85
C LYS A 847 65.39 -12.83 13.29
N THR A 848 64.28 -13.18 12.63
CA THR A 848 62.94 -12.72 13.01
C THR A 848 62.43 -13.40 14.29
N TRP A 849 62.82 -14.66 14.54
CA TRP A 849 62.47 -15.35 15.80
C TRP A 849 63.12 -14.73 17.04
N LYS A 850 64.41 -14.37 16.95
CA LYS A 850 65.12 -13.69 18.04
C LYS A 850 64.53 -12.30 18.32
N GLY A 851 64.22 -11.53 17.28
CA GLY A 851 63.59 -10.22 17.43
C GLY A 851 62.21 -10.31 18.08
N PHE A 852 61.38 -11.25 17.65
CA PHE A 852 60.05 -11.45 18.21
C PHE A 852 60.08 -11.91 19.68
N LYS A 853 60.95 -12.87 20.02
CA LYS A 853 61.14 -13.30 21.41
C LYS A 853 61.67 -12.15 22.29
N ALA A 854 62.59 -11.32 21.77
CA ALA A 854 63.10 -10.15 22.48
C ALA A 854 62.01 -9.12 22.79
N MET A 855 61.03 -8.91 21.89
CA MET A 855 59.89 -8.03 22.17
C MET A 855 59.04 -8.54 23.34
N ILE A 856 58.77 -9.86 23.38
CA ILE A 856 58.03 -10.48 24.49
C ILE A 856 58.83 -10.38 25.79
N ASP A 857 60.14 -10.69 25.76
CA ASP A 857 60.99 -10.64 26.95
C ASP A 857 61.15 -9.20 27.50
N LYS A 858 61.22 -8.17 26.63
CA LYS A 858 61.20 -6.75 27.04
C LYS A 858 59.91 -6.34 27.73
N GLU A 859 58.76 -6.71 27.15
CA GLU A 859 57.45 -6.46 27.75
C GLU A 859 57.26 -7.20 29.08
N LEU A 860 57.86 -8.39 29.22
CA LEU A 860 57.88 -9.10 30.49
C LEU A 860 58.74 -8.40 31.55
N ALA A 861 59.84 -7.77 31.14
CA ALA A 861 60.76 -7.02 32.01
C ALA A 861 60.32 -5.57 32.31
N ASN A 862 59.20 -5.10 31.74
CA ASN A 862 58.76 -3.70 31.76
C ASN A 862 59.83 -2.72 31.24
N GLU A 863 60.68 -3.16 30.30
CA GLU A 863 61.67 -2.31 29.64
C GLU A 863 61.04 -1.57 28.45
N PRO A 864 61.40 -0.30 28.19
CA PRO A 864 60.93 0.40 27.00
C PRO A 864 61.40 -0.30 25.72
N LEU A 865 60.46 -0.50 24.78
CA LEU A 865 60.66 -1.23 23.53
C LEU A 865 61.63 -0.56 22.55
#